data_AF-A0A7M7QFI6-F1
#
_entry.id   AF-A0A7M7QFI6-F1
#
_cell.length_a   1.000
_cell.length_b   1.000
_cell.length_c   1.000
_cell.angle_alpha   90.00
_cell.angle_beta   90.00
_cell.angle_gamma   90.00
#
_symmetry.space_group_name_H-M   'P 1'
#
loop_
_entity.id
_entity.type
_entity.pdbx_description
1 polymer ?
#
loop_
_entity_poly.entity_id
_entity_poly.type
_entity_poly.pdbx_seq_one_letter_code
_entity_poly.pdbx_strand_id
1 'polypeptide(L)'
;MKNKFLRLFQMTFLNVIVNTHQYCASKHHVHLKKREGTHICIAVLILNMSELDARANLISAARKLADSEIQLIKAIDNSRHGNSDKELKTMSVKAKNSSNFINKKSARIANAKPSAAILAAKREAAQRKKALEKKSSNTVIRDIYQKAIDAKEMIRKDTGLVYDESMAEHRCLWDENYPECPERFTRVFQRCKELGLVERCKYITPRSAEYSELLLKHTPAHIEILKSTEGCNNEKKLEDLSSKYDAIYFHPSTYQLSLLATGSTINLVENICKENIQNGMAIIRPPGHHAMKAEYCGYCFFNNVAISAEVALKNNLAKRILIVDWDVHHGQATQQMFYNDPRVVYFSIHRYENGEFWPNLRESNYHYIGDGPGEGYNFNIPLNETGMTNSDYIAIFQQVLLPMAYEFCPDLILVSAGFDSACGDEKGLMNITPACYTHLLSSLLGLAAGKVAVVLEGGYCLKSLAESAALTLRTLLGDPCPMIEDLVPPCKSIQETILNVIYAHRLHWKCYQHQDSYSVNSTSSSDKKQDQHLPIVLFNGPDELPTIFETRNCYPVQSQDELHEINKKLEHLQQITNLKKAPNRVCIVYDDRMLKHYNVVDESHPEKPGRITSIFSKHKDYNLLERCILLQGRAASEEEILLAHTQDYLDNIKKTAETKLKDLAKQASSLNSVYLHPETWTSAAISAGSLLQVVDSILNGESQSGVAIVRPPGHHAEEDAACGFCIFNNVAIAAKYAVSCHNLKRVLIVDWDIHHGNGTQSILENDSSILYISLHRYDNGSFFPHSKAANYNVVGTGKGEGFNVNIPWNKRGMGDAEYIAAFQQVVMPIAYQYNPELVLVSAGFDACIADPLGGCKVSPEMYGHMTHWLSSLANGRIILTLEGGYNVNSISHAMTMCTKALLGDPLVPLDAHQVACPSAVASINNVLQTHKQYWPNLVFQKALPQENVLPKARVPRAKPTERLSTRENFPSLPHNGDPEQEPERNQSQPEDSTEQILQLEIHLDNLSIRECVNPDKKKEDFSNPGGSSTGGSSGTDQPGTSSQGSTSETLADYLQDNLQALLAEEMFAVIPLSDCPHLGSVKEVPASGIDVNSPCVECSSTVENWICLECYTVHCARNINQHALLHEQSTQHPLTLSFNDVSVWCYGCEAYIDNPRLYAARNAVHIGKFHTELPWTYSDNAGSSS
;
A
#
# COMPACT_ATOMS: atom_id res chain seq x y z
N MET A 1 51.99 39.90 -22.76
CA MET A 1 52.23 38.99 -21.62
C MET A 1 51.02 38.11 -21.23
N LYS A 2 49.81 38.66 -21.00
CA LYS A 2 48.62 37.88 -20.52
C LYS A 2 48.44 36.48 -21.15
N ASN A 3 48.47 36.34 -22.47
CA ASN A 3 48.27 35.04 -23.15
C ASN A 3 49.36 33.98 -22.89
N LYS A 4 50.56 34.37 -22.42
CA LYS A 4 51.60 33.42 -22.01
C LYS A 4 51.35 32.87 -20.59
N PHE A 5 50.75 33.69 -19.73
CA PHE A 5 50.36 33.30 -18.36
C PHE A 5 49.15 32.35 -18.39
N LEU A 6 48.16 32.62 -19.26
CA LEU A 6 46.95 31.81 -19.38
C LEU A 6 47.26 30.35 -19.79
N ARG A 7 48.17 30.14 -20.76
CA ARG A 7 48.62 28.79 -21.15
C ARG A 7 49.41 28.08 -20.05
N LEU A 8 50.23 28.79 -19.28
CA LEU A 8 50.97 28.20 -18.16
C LEU A 8 50.01 27.76 -17.03
N PHE A 9 48.97 28.55 -16.78
CA PHE A 9 47.94 28.22 -15.80
C PHE A 9 47.09 27.02 -16.24
N GLN A 10 46.69 26.95 -17.52
CA GLN A 10 45.95 25.80 -18.07
C GLN A 10 46.73 24.47 -17.94
N MET A 11 48.03 24.44 -18.24
CA MET A 11 48.82 23.21 -18.09
C MET A 11 49.00 22.81 -16.62
N THR A 12 49.11 23.77 -15.71
CA THR A 12 49.19 23.49 -14.26
C THR A 12 47.85 22.96 -13.73
N PHE A 13 46.73 23.54 -14.17
CA PHE A 13 45.39 23.14 -13.73
C PHE A 13 45.00 21.74 -14.25
N LEU A 14 45.34 21.41 -15.50
CA LEU A 14 45.18 20.04 -16.02
C LEU A 14 45.98 19.02 -15.21
N ASN A 15 47.24 19.31 -14.87
CA ASN A 15 48.07 18.39 -14.09
C ASN A 15 47.53 18.16 -12.67
N VAL A 16 46.90 19.15 -12.03
CA VAL A 16 46.23 18.96 -10.73
C VAL A 16 44.99 18.07 -10.87
N ILE A 17 44.13 18.32 -11.86
CA ILE A 17 42.92 17.51 -12.09
C ILE A 17 43.29 16.06 -12.44
N VAL A 18 44.25 15.84 -13.33
CA VAL A 18 44.69 14.49 -13.75
C VAL A 18 45.29 13.70 -12.60
N ASN A 19 46.16 14.30 -11.76
CA ASN A 19 46.72 13.60 -10.60
C ASN A 19 45.65 13.26 -9.55
N THR A 20 44.69 14.18 -9.30
CA THR A 20 43.58 13.92 -8.38
C THR A 20 42.70 12.78 -8.90
N HIS A 21 42.40 12.75 -10.20
CA HIS A 21 41.66 11.65 -10.82
C HIS A 21 42.42 10.31 -10.76
N GLN A 22 43.72 10.28 -11.04
CA GLN A 22 44.52 9.05 -10.96
C GLN A 22 44.63 8.51 -9.53
N TYR A 23 44.68 9.36 -8.51
CA TYR A 23 44.70 8.91 -7.12
C TYR A 23 43.32 8.34 -6.70
N CYS A 24 42.22 9.05 -7.01
CA CYS A 24 40.86 8.60 -6.71
C CYS A 24 40.44 7.34 -7.50
N ALA A 25 40.96 7.13 -8.71
CA ALA A 25 40.67 5.93 -9.52
C ALA A 25 41.23 4.62 -8.93
N SER A 26 42.10 4.68 -7.92
CA SER A 26 42.80 3.52 -7.37
C SER A 26 42.11 2.85 -6.14
N LYS A 27 41.05 3.44 -5.58
CA LYS A 27 40.29 2.87 -4.44
C LYS A 27 38.79 3.15 -4.57
N HIS A 28 37.98 2.10 -4.58
CA HIS A 28 36.52 2.23 -4.56
C HIS A 28 36.00 2.82 -3.24
N HIS A 29 35.51 4.06 -3.26
CA HIS A 29 34.48 4.52 -2.32
C HIS A 29 33.55 5.54 -2.99
N VAL A 30 32.24 5.27 -2.92
CA VAL A 30 31.19 6.13 -3.47
C VAL A 30 30.63 7.02 -2.37
N HIS A 31 31.15 8.26 -2.26
CA HIS A 31 30.46 9.42 -1.66
C HIS A 31 31.34 10.68 -1.78
N LEU A 32 31.10 11.55 -2.77
CA LEU A 32 31.60 12.95 -2.74
C LEU A 32 30.95 13.95 -3.73
N LYS A 33 29.79 13.63 -4.34
CA LYS A 33 29.15 14.48 -5.37
C LYS A 33 28.51 15.82 -4.88
N LYS A 34 28.55 16.15 -3.58
CA LYS A 34 27.98 17.40 -3.03
C LYS A 34 28.99 18.54 -2.79
N ARG A 35 30.30 18.39 -3.12
CA ARG A 35 31.32 19.43 -2.86
C ARG A 35 31.93 20.13 -4.09
N GLU A 36 31.74 19.62 -5.30
CA GLU A 36 32.32 20.24 -6.52
C GLU A 36 31.77 21.67 -6.77
N GLY A 37 30.48 21.89 -6.54
CA GLY A 37 29.85 23.21 -6.70
C GLY A 37 30.39 24.28 -5.75
N THR A 38 30.81 23.91 -4.53
CA THR A 38 31.33 24.84 -3.53
C THR A 38 32.65 25.47 -3.98
N HIS A 39 33.54 24.68 -4.56
CA HIS A 39 34.82 25.18 -5.09
C HIS A 39 34.64 26.06 -6.33
N ILE A 40 33.64 25.77 -7.16
CA ILE A 40 33.29 26.61 -8.33
C ILE A 40 32.78 27.99 -7.88
N CYS A 41 31.90 28.07 -6.88
CA CYS A 41 31.40 29.35 -6.37
C CYS A 41 32.51 30.24 -5.79
N ILE A 42 33.46 29.65 -5.05
CA ILE A 42 34.62 30.39 -4.50
C ILE A 42 35.51 30.92 -5.64
N ALA A 43 35.71 30.15 -6.72
CA ALA A 43 36.46 30.63 -7.87
C ALA A 43 35.78 31.82 -8.58
N VAL A 44 34.46 31.82 -8.69
CA VAL A 44 33.68 32.94 -9.27
C VAL A 44 33.77 34.20 -8.39
N LEU A 45 33.65 34.06 -7.07
CA LEU A 45 33.86 35.18 -6.13
C LEU A 45 35.26 35.79 -6.25
N ILE A 46 36.30 34.94 -6.31
CA ILE A 46 37.70 35.38 -6.51
C ILE A 46 37.91 36.00 -7.90
N LEU A 47 37.05 35.76 -8.90
CA LEU A 47 37.15 36.37 -10.22
C LEU A 47 36.67 37.83 -10.27
N ASN A 48 35.64 38.19 -9.48
CA ASN A 48 34.96 39.49 -9.56
C ASN A 48 35.52 40.60 -8.63
N MET A 49 36.49 40.30 -7.77
CA MET A 49 37.10 41.32 -6.89
C MET A 49 38.09 42.24 -7.64
N SER A 50 37.94 43.55 -7.46
CA SER A 50 38.71 44.61 -8.13
C SER A 50 40.08 44.88 -7.50
N GLU A 51 40.22 44.71 -6.18
CA GLU A 51 41.46 45.01 -5.43
C GLU A 51 42.40 43.81 -5.35
N LEU A 52 43.70 44.04 -5.58
CA LEU A 52 44.72 43.00 -5.66
C LEU A 52 45.08 42.40 -4.29
N ASP A 53 45.18 43.21 -3.23
CA ASP A 53 45.62 42.74 -1.91
C ASP A 53 44.54 41.92 -1.19
N ALA A 54 43.26 42.30 -1.30
CA ALA A 54 42.14 41.48 -0.83
C ALA A 54 42.16 40.08 -1.48
N ARG A 55 42.47 40.03 -2.79
CA ARG A 55 42.57 38.79 -3.58
C ARG A 55 43.77 37.94 -3.15
N ALA A 56 44.91 38.55 -2.85
CA ALA A 56 46.09 37.86 -2.33
C ALA A 56 45.83 37.27 -0.93
N ASN A 57 45.16 38.02 -0.06
CA ASN A 57 44.76 37.56 1.28
C ASN A 57 43.78 36.38 1.22
N LEU A 58 42.76 36.42 0.36
CA LEU A 58 41.85 35.28 0.17
C LEU A 58 42.56 34.03 -0.36
N ILE A 59 43.52 34.19 -1.30
CA ILE A 59 44.33 33.06 -1.80
C ILE A 59 45.23 32.49 -0.68
N SER A 60 45.76 33.33 0.22
CA SER A 60 46.50 32.85 1.39
C SER A 60 45.61 32.15 2.41
N ALA A 61 44.36 32.58 2.60
CA ALA A 61 43.41 31.92 3.49
C ALA A 61 42.96 30.57 2.94
N ALA A 62 42.63 30.49 1.65
CA ALA A 62 42.26 29.25 0.97
C ALA A 62 43.39 28.21 0.99
N ARG A 63 44.66 28.65 0.85
CA ARG A 63 45.82 27.76 1.03
C ARG A 63 45.93 27.22 2.44
N LYS A 64 45.84 28.07 3.48
CA LYS A 64 45.88 27.63 4.89
C LYS A 64 44.77 26.64 5.22
N LEU A 65 43.56 26.82 4.66
CA LEU A 65 42.46 25.86 4.77
C LEU A 65 42.80 24.51 4.12
N ALA A 66 43.25 24.52 2.86
CA ALA A 66 43.64 23.29 2.15
C ALA A 66 44.82 22.56 2.85
N ASP A 67 45.83 23.29 3.31
CA ASP A 67 46.94 22.73 4.09
C ASP A 67 46.45 22.12 5.42
N SER A 68 45.44 22.71 6.06
CA SER A 68 44.83 22.16 7.29
C SER A 68 44.00 20.89 7.03
N GLU A 69 43.21 20.83 5.94
CA GLU A 69 42.51 19.60 5.55
C GLU A 69 43.52 18.49 5.18
N ILE A 70 44.62 18.82 4.49
CA ILE A 70 45.68 17.86 4.17
C ILE A 70 46.37 17.34 5.44
N GLN A 71 46.57 18.17 6.47
CA GLN A 71 47.08 17.69 7.77
C GLN A 71 46.06 16.84 8.53
N LEU A 72 44.78 17.20 8.51
CA LEU A 72 43.71 16.44 9.14
C LEU A 72 43.55 15.04 8.51
N ILE A 73 43.59 14.96 7.17
CA ILE A 73 43.56 13.68 6.43
C ILE A 73 44.79 12.83 6.77
N LYS A 74 45.99 13.43 6.84
CA LYS A 74 47.21 12.72 7.26
C LYS A 74 47.16 12.23 8.71
N ALA A 75 46.53 12.98 9.62
CA ALA A 75 46.31 12.53 10.99
C ALA A 75 45.34 11.33 11.04
N ILE A 76 44.29 11.34 10.23
CA ILE A 76 43.31 10.26 10.12
C ILE A 76 43.95 9.00 9.52
N ASP A 77 44.75 9.09 8.45
CA ASP A 77 45.47 7.94 7.89
C ASP A 77 46.55 7.41 8.85
N ASN A 78 47.30 8.27 9.55
CA ASN A 78 48.27 7.84 10.56
C ASN A 78 47.60 7.11 11.73
N SER A 79 46.43 7.56 12.20
CA SER A 79 45.67 6.85 13.24
C SER A 79 45.16 5.47 12.80
N ARG A 80 44.99 5.25 11.49
CA ARG A 80 44.49 4.00 10.89
C ARG A 80 45.57 2.96 10.59
N HIS A 81 46.84 3.25 10.82
CA HIS A 81 47.96 2.29 10.67
C HIS A 81 48.74 2.07 11.98
N GLY A 82 48.18 2.49 13.12
CA GLY A 82 48.80 2.48 14.44
C GLY A 82 48.75 1.17 15.26
N ASN A 83 48.53 0.00 14.65
CA ASN A 83 48.84 -1.30 15.27
C ASN A 83 48.92 -2.41 14.20
N SER A 84 50.12 -2.67 13.71
CA SER A 84 50.40 -3.66 12.67
C SER A 84 50.76 -5.03 13.24
N ASP A 85 50.28 -6.11 12.62
CA ASP A 85 50.96 -7.41 12.69
C ASP A 85 52.43 -7.25 12.29
N LYS A 86 53.34 -7.75 13.13
CA LYS A 86 54.77 -7.84 12.82
C LYS A 86 55.38 -9.09 13.43
N GLU A 87 55.70 -10.04 12.55
CA GLU A 87 56.89 -10.90 12.60
C GLU A 87 57.00 -11.90 13.78
N LEU A 88 57.56 -13.11 13.64
CA LEU A 88 58.21 -13.76 12.51
C LEU A 88 58.05 -15.30 12.61
N LYS A 89 58.62 -16.03 11.65
CA LYS A 89 58.54 -17.49 11.53
C LYS A 89 59.50 -18.22 12.49
N THR A 90 59.31 -19.55 12.53
CA THR A 90 60.34 -20.62 12.68
C THR A 90 60.93 -20.97 14.06
N MET A 91 60.63 -22.20 14.48
CA MET A 91 61.53 -23.23 15.04
C MET A 91 62.07 -23.13 16.48
N SER A 92 61.37 -23.83 17.39
CA SER A 92 61.83 -25.08 18.06
C SER A 92 63.20 -25.13 18.76
N VAL A 93 63.21 -25.54 20.06
CA VAL A 93 63.85 -26.78 20.58
C VAL A 93 63.93 -26.81 22.12
N LYS A 94 63.20 -27.76 22.76
CA LYS A 94 63.43 -28.37 24.12
C LYS A 94 63.45 -27.39 25.35
N ALA A 95 63.28 -27.82 26.60
CA ALA A 95 63.19 -29.15 27.21
C ALA A 95 62.24 -29.20 28.45
N LYS A 96 61.84 -30.42 28.85
CA LYS A 96 61.91 -31.05 30.21
C LYS A 96 61.88 -30.14 31.48
N ASN A 97 61.27 -30.51 32.62
CA ASN A 97 60.73 -31.77 33.16
C ASN A 97 59.95 -31.43 34.47
N SER A 98 59.21 -32.31 35.20
CA SER A 98 58.36 -33.47 34.87
C SER A 98 57.87 -34.11 36.19
N SER A 99 56.57 -34.43 36.36
CA SER A 99 56.08 -35.20 37.52
C SER A 99 54.87 -36.09 37.20
N ASN A 100 55.03 -37.40 37.40
CA ASN A 100 53.93 -38.38 37.43
C ASN A 100 53.26 -38.38 38.82
N PHE A 101 52.01 -38.85 38.94
CA PHE A 101 51.70 -40.16 39.55
C PHE A 101 50.17 -40.48 39.57
N ILE A 102 49.81 -41.56 38.86
CA ILE A 102 48.80 -42.60 39.19
C ILE A 102 47.48 -42.18 39.91
N ASN A 103 46.33 -42.39 39.23
CA ASN A 103 45.45 -43.51 39.59
C ASN A 103 44.49 -43.99 38.48
N LYS A 104 43.87 -45.17 38.70
CA LYS A 104 42.96 -45.89 37.78
C LYS A 104 41.53 -46.01 38.35
N LYS A 105 40.61 -46.48 37.48
CA LYS A 105 39.16 -46.75 37.66
C LYS A 105 38.27 -45.52 37.38
N SER A 106 37.09 -45.63 36.78
CA SER A 106 36.40 -46.82 36.23
C SER A 106 35.69 -46.48 34.91
N ALA A 107 35.40 -47.49 34.09
CA ALA A 107 34.63 -47.32 32.85
C ALA A 107 33.18 -47.82 33.03
N ARG A 108 32.19 -46.93 32.84
CA ARG A 108 30.84 -47.27 32.35
C ARG A 108 30.03 -46.00 32.04
N ILE A 109 29.01 -46.17 31.19
CA ILE A 109 28.09 -45.17 30.64
C ILE A 109 28.72 -44.32 29.51
N ALA A 110 28.37 -44.71 28.28
CA ALA A 110 28.43 -43.89 27.08
C ALA A 110 27.00 -43.67 26.55
N ASN A 111 26.83 -42.72 25.62
CA ASN A 111 25.63 -42.53 24.81
C ASN A 111 24.31 -42.22 25.55
N ALA A 112 24.13 -40.95 25.91
CA ALA A 112 22.80 -40.33 25.96
C ALA A 112 22.67 -39.35 24.78
N LYS A 113 21.82 -39.65 23.79
CA LYS A 113 21.38 -38.62 22.82
C LYS A 113 20.44 -37.65 23.56
N PRO A 114 20.49 -36.33 23.32
CA PRO A 114 19.48 -35.41 23.84
C PRO A 114 18.08 -35.85 23.38
N SER A 115 17.09 -35.82 24.28
CA SER A 115 15.72 -36.15 23.90
C SER A 115 15.17 -35.11 22.92
N ALA A 116 14.17 -35.51 22.12
CA ALA A 116 13.50 -34.59 21.19
C ALA A 116 12.97 -33.33 21.90
N ALA A 117 12.45 -33.48 23.13
CA ALA A 117 12.01 -32.36 23.96
C ALA A 117 13.15 -31.38 24.33
N ILE A 118 14.36 -31.87 24.63
CA ILE A 118 15.52 -30.98 24.93
C ILE A 118 16.02 -30.28 23.67
N LEU A 119 15.94 -30.93 22.51
CA LEU A 119 16.28 -30.32 21.21
C LEU A 119 15.20 -29.31 20.75
N ALA A 120 13.92 -29.58 21.02
CA ALA A 120 12.82 -28.65 20.82
C ALA A 120 12.98 -27.42 21.74
N ALA A 121 13.11 -27.62 23.05
CA ALA A 121 13.30 -26.54 24.02
C ALA A 121 14.55 -25.68 23.72
N LYS A 122 15.64 -26.27 23.19
CA LYS A 122 16.81 -25.49 22.73
C LYS A 122 16.55 -24.73 21.42
N ARG A 123 15.72 -25.23 20.51
CA ARG A 123 15.26 -24.48 19.33
C ARG A 123 14.32 -23.34 19.73
N GLU A 124 13.35 -23.59 20.62
CA GLU A 124 12.48 -22.56 21.19
C GLU A 124 13.27 -21.49 21.95
N ALA A 125 14.23 -21.87 22.79
CA ALA A 125 15.08 -20.92 23.50
C ALA A 125 15.93 -20.07 22.53
N ALA A 126 16.45 -20.66 21.45
CA ALA A 126 17.17 -19.92 20.41
C ALA A 126 16.23 -19.02 19.56
N GLN A 127 14.99 -19.44 19.32
CA GLN A 127 13.97 -18.63 18.66
C GLN A 127 13.49 -17.48 19.55
N ARG A 128 13.25 -17.72 20.84
CA ARG A 128 12.94 -16.69 21.84
C ARG A 128 14.10 -15.69 21.98
N LYS A 129 15.36 -16.15 22.01
CA LYS A 129 16.52 -15.24 22.02
C LYS A 129 16.61 -14.42 20.74
N LYS A 130 16.42 -15.03 19.55
CA LYS A 130 16.34 -14.27 18.27
C LYS A 130 15.13 -13.34 18.19
N ALA A 131 14.03 -13.63 18.87
CA ALA A 131 12.86 -12.75 18.96
C ALA A 131 13.14 -11.55 19.87
N LEU A 132 13.80 -11.74 21.02
CA LEU A 132 14.29 -10.67 21.89
C LEU A 132 15.32 -9.78 21.18
N GLU A 133 16.31 -10.40 20.51
CA GLU A 133 17.34 -9.72 19.71
C GLU A 133 16.76 -8.98 18.48
N LYS A 134 15.55 -9.33 18.01
CA LYS A 134 14.82 -8.56 16.99
C LYS A 134 13.89 -7.49 17.56
N LYS A 135 13.20 -7.75 18.68
CA LYS A 135 12.16 -6.85 19.23
C LYS A 135 12.73 -5.65 19.99
N SER A 136 13.92 -5.73 20.56
CA SER A 136 14.59 -4.61 21.25
C SER A 136 15.00 -3.42 20.35
N SER A 137 14.74 -3.49 19.04
CA SER A 137 15.10 -2.44 18.07
C SER A 137 13.91 -1.64 17.51
N ASN A 138 12.67 -1.98 17.88
CA ASN A 138 11.54 -1.74 16.98
C ASN A 138 10.23 -1.24 17.62
N THR A 139 10.32 -0.62 18.79
CA THR A 139 9.26 0.25 19.33
C THR A 139 9.70 1.71 19.15
N VAL A 140 8.95 2.49 18.37
CA VAL A 140 9.23 3.92 18.10
C VAL A 140 7.91 4.69 18.15
N ILE A 141 7.73 5.63 19.10
CA ILE A 141 6.64 6.63 19.06
C ILE A 141 6.99 7.57 17.91
N ARG A 142 6.37 7.28 16.77
CA ARG A 142 6.42 8.15 15.60
C ARG A 142 5.50 9.34 15.87
N ASP A 143 5.87 10.47 15.29
CA ASP A 143 4.89 11.53 15.06
C ASP A 143 3.68 10.96 14.28
N ILE A 144 2.48 11.43 14.59
CA ILE A 144 1.26 11.04 13.85
C ILE A 144 1.33 11.46 12.38
N TYR A 145 2.21 12.42 12.05
CA TYR A 145 2.52 12.84 10.68
C TYR A 145 3.82 12.25 10.13
N GLN A 146 4.53 11.36 10.85
CA GLN A 146 5.87 10.89 10.45
C GLN A 146 5.86 10.24 9.06
N LYS A 147 4.83 9.45 8.75
CA LYS A 147 4.66 8.82 7.43
C LYS A 147 4.62 9.86 6.31
N ALA A 148 3.78 10.89 6.45
CA ALA A 148 3.70 12.02 5.52
C ALA A 148 5.00 12.84 5.45
N ILE A 149 5.76 12.95 6.55
CA ILE A 149 7.09 13.59 6.58
C ILE A 149 8.10 12.77 5.78
N ASP A 150 8.22 11.47 6.06
CA ASP A 150 9.08 10.53 5.34
C ASP A 150 8.76 10.49 3.83
N ALA A 151 7.50 10.70 3.47
CA ALA A 151 7.02 10.77 2.09
C ALA A 151 7.53 11.97 1.26
N LYS A 152 8.18 12.95 1.88
CA LYS A 152 8.69 14.15 1.21
C LYS A 152 9.58 13.81 0.01
N GLU A 153 10.54 12.92 0.21
CA GLU A 153 11.51 12.50 -0.82
C GLU A 153 10.99 11.32 -1.69
N MET A 154 9.79 10.80 -1.43
CA MET A 154 9.17 9.73 -2.24
C MET A 154 8.65 10.28 -3.57
N ILE A 155 9.53 10.43 -4.55
CA ILE A 155 9.22 10.91 -5.91
C ILE A 155 9.22 9.72 -6.89
N ARG A 156 8.31 9.72 -7.88
CA ARG A 156 8.22 8.68 -8.92
C ARG A 156 9.56 8.46 -9.63
N LYS A 157 10.01 7.20 -9.67
CA LYS A 157 11.22 6.75 -10.38
C LYS A 157 10.89 6.19 -11.78
N ASP A 158 11.91 5.88 -12.57
CA ASP A 158 11.77 5.34 -13.94
C ASP A 158 10.97 4.02 -13.99
N THR A 159 10.24 3.77 -15.07
CA THR A 159 9.66 2.44 -15.37
C THR A 159 10.68 1.58 -16.11
N GLY A 160 10.95 0.37 -15.59
CA GLY A 160 11.82 -0.62 -16.22
C GLY A 160 11.14 -1.37 -17.38
N LEU A 161 11.91 -1.72 -18.40
CA LEU A 161 11.47 -2.61 -19.49
C LEU A 161 12.53 -3.65 -19.82
N VAL A 162 12.15 -4.93 -19.80
CA VAL A 162 12.94 -6.07 -20.29
C VAL A 162 12.38 -6.52 -21.65
N TYR A 163 13.27 -6.76 -22.61
CA TYR A 163 12.99 -7.37 -23.91
C TYR A 163 14.31 -7.89 -24.51
N ASP A 164 14.33 -9.12 -25.05
CA ASP A 164 15.46 -9.66 -25.83
C ASP A 164 14.97 -10.38 -27.08
N GLU A 165 15.35 -9.89 -28.26
CA GLU A 165 14.82 -10.37 -29.55
C GLU A 165 15.14 -11.87 -29.82
N SER A 166 16.17 -12.44 -29.18
CA SER A 166 16.47 -13.88 -29.26
C SER A 166 15.34 -14.77 -28.71
N MET A 167 14.47 -14.25 -27.83
CA MET A 167 13.28 -14.97 -27.36
C MET A 167 12.26 -15.25 -28.47
N ALA A 168 12.37 -14.60 -29.63
CA ALA A 168 11.59 -14.91 -30.82
C ALA A 168 12.06 -16.20 -31.55
N GLU A 169 13.24 -16.74 -31.25
CA GLU A 169 13.70 -17.98 -31.90
C GLU A 169 12.89 -19.21 -31.50
N HIS A 170 12.38 -19.24 -30.25
CA HIS A 170 11.61 -20.36 -29.71
C HIS A 170 10.30 -20.56 -30.49
N ARG A 171 10.08 -21.72 -31.11
CA ARG A 171 8.83 -22.03 -31.79
C ARG A 171 8.62 -23.53 -31.92
N CYS A 172 7.37 -23.94 -32.10
CA CYS A 172 7.05 -25.29 -32.48
C CYS A 172 7.68 -25.57 -33.86
N LEU A 173 8.41 -26.69 -34.00
CA LEU A 173 9.08 -27.04 -35.26
C LEU A 173 8.15 -27.78 -36.24
N TRP A 174 7.07 -28.36 -35.72
CA TRP A 174 6.23 -29.34 -36.42
C TRP A 174 4.77 -28.92 -36.58
N ASP A 175 4.41 -27.75 -36.06
CA ASP A 175 3.11 -27.10 -36.22
C ASP A 175 3.31 -25.58 -36.26
N GLU A 176 3.17 -24.98 -37.46
CA GLU A 176 3.37 -23.54 -37.68
C GLU A 176 2.24 -22.68 -37.10
N ASN A 177 1.07 -23.26 -36.80
CA ASN A 177 -0.09 -22.54 -36.28
C ASN A 177 -0.23 -22.65 -34.74
N TYR A 178 0.78 -23.24 -34.07
CA TYR A 178 0.75 -23.50 -32.64
C TYR A 178 0.64 -22.19 -31.83
N PRO A 179 -0.37 -22.01 -30.94
CA PRO A 179 -0.69 -20.71 -30.37
C PRO A 179 0.45 -19.99 -29.63
N GLU A 180 1.33 -20.71 -28.93
CA GLU A 180 2.51 -20.09 -28.29
C GLU A 180 3.63 -19.84 -29.32
N CYS A 181 3.45 -18.78 -30.11
CA CYS A 181 4.31 -18.39 -31.22
C CYS A 181 5.17 -17.13 -30.93
N PRO A 182 6.27 -16.91 -31.69
CA PRO A 182 7.12 -15.70 -31.58
C PRO A 182 6.36 -14.37 -31.71
N GLU A 183 5.29 -14.36 -32.50
CA GLU A 183 4.46 -13.20 -32.79
C GLU A 183 3.85 -12.61 -31.51
N ARG A 184 3.49 -13.43 -30.52
CA ARG A 184 2.97 -12.98 -29.23
C ARG A 184 3.88 -11.93 -28.58
N PHE A 185 5.17 -12.24 -28.56
CA PHE A 185 6.22 -11.44 -27.94
C PHE A 185 6.64 -10.24 -28.83
N THR A 186 6.81 -10.46 -30.13
CA THR A 186 7.22 -9.38 -31.05
C THR A 186 6.12 -8.35 -31.28
N ARG A 187 4.85 -8.75 -31.37
CA ARG A 187 3.71 -7.84 -31.58
C ARG A 187 3.45 -6.94 -30.36
N VAL A 188 3.63 -7.44 -29.13
CA VAL A 188 3.57 -6.63 -27.91
C VAL A 188 4.61 -5.51 -27.95
N PHE A 189 5.88 -5.84 -28.24
CA PHE A 189 6.95 -4.84 -28.30
C PHE A 189 6.79 -3.86 -29.48
N GLN A 190 6.33 -4.34 -30.64
CA GLN A 190 5.95 -3.47 -31.76
C GLN A 190 4.85 -2.48 -31.32
N ARG A 191 3.79 -2.93 -30.67
CA ARG A 191 2.69 -2.07 -30.25
C ARG A 191 3.12 -1.05 -29.19
N CYS A 192 4.03 -1.42 -28.30
CA CYS A 192 4.67 -0.49 -27.37
C CYS A 192 5.49 0.61 -28.09
N LYS A 193 6.13 0.30 -29.22
CA LYS A 193 6.82 1.31 -30.07
C LYS A 193 5.85 2.18 -30.86
N GLU A 194 4.78 1.60 -31.41
CA GLU A 194 3.73 2.35 -32.12
C GLU A 194 3.08 3.44 -31.24
N LEU A 195 2.97 3.18 -29.93
CA LEU A 195 2.47 4.13 -28.93
C LEU A 195 3.58 4.98 -28.25
N GLY A 196 4.83 4.89 -28.70
CA GLY A 196 5.97 5.66 -28.18
C GLY A 196 6.28 5.41 -26.70
N LEU A 197 6.07 4.19 -26.23
CA LEU A 197 6.22 3.80 -24.82
C LEU A 197 7.62 3.29 -24.50
N VAL A 198 8.27 2.58 -25.43
CA VAL A 198 9.59 1.95 -25.23
C VAL A 198 10.66 3.01 -24.96
N GLU A 199 10.60 4.13 -25.67
CA GLU A 199 11.52 5.27 -25.60
C GLU A 199 11.42 6.03 -24.27
N ARG A 200 10.35 5.77 -23.50
CA ARG A 200 10.09 6.34 -22.16
C ARG A 200 10.50 5.40 -21.03
N CYS A 201 10.85 4.16 -21.34
CA CYS A 201 11.25 3.16 -20.37
C CYS A 201 12.77 3.11 -20.20
N LYS A 202 13.20 2.74 -19.00
CA LYS A 202 14.58 2.40 -18.68
C LYS A 202 14.81 0.94 -19.03
N TYR A 203 15.58 0.69 -20.07
CA TYR A 203 15.90 -0.68 -20.47
C TYR A 203 16.69 -1.40 -19.37
N ILE A 204 16.18 -2.55 -18.94
CA ILE A 204 16.82 -3.43 -17.95
C ILE A 204 17.46 -4.59 -18.69
N THR A 205 18.77 -4.75 -18.53
CA THR A 205 19.57 -5.72 -19.28
C THR A 205 19.07 -7.16 -19.04
N PRO A 206 18.73 -7.91 -20.10
CA PRO A 206 18.45 -9.34 -20.00
C PRO A 206 19.62 -10.12 -19.44
N ARG A 207 19.34 -11.23 -18.73
CA ARG A 207 20.37 -12.19 -18.29
C ARG A 207 19.81 -13.60 -18.17
N SER A 208 20.67 -14.60 -18.32
CA SER A 208 20.37 -15.97 -17.94
C SER A 208 20.18 -16.10 -16.42
N ALA A 209 19.31 -17.01 -16.01
CA ALA A 209 19.19 -17.47 -14.63
C ALA A 209 20.39 -18.34 -14.27
N GLU A 210 20.90 -18.19 -13.05
CA GLU A 210 21.93 -19.08 -12.50
C GLU A 210 21.31 -20.42 -12.11
N TYR A 211 22.09 -21.51 -12.23
CA TYR A 211 21.62 -22.85 -11.86
C TYR A 211 21.13 -22.91 -10.40
N SER A 212 21.77 -22.14 -9.50
CA SER A 212 21.37 -22.00 -8.09
C SER A 212 20.13 -21.15 -7.83
N GLU A 213 19.64 -20.40 -8.83
CA GLU A 213 18.34 -19.72 -8.79
C GLU A 213 17.22 -20.68 -9.20
N LEU A 214 17.41 -21.47 -10.26
CA LEU A 214 16.45 -22.50 -10.69
C LEU A 214 16.16 -23.51 -9.57
N LEU A 215 17.20 -23.98 -8.88
CA LEU A 215 17.12 -24.94 -7.77
C LEU A 215 16.30 -24.45 -6.55
N LEU A 216 15.88 -23.18 -6.52
CA LEU A 216 14.96 -22.68 -5.50
C LEU A 216 13.55 -23.28 -5.63
N LYS A 217 13.11 -23.57 -6.87
CA LYS A 217 11.76 -24.09 -7.14
C LYS A 217 11.76 -25.38 -7.99
N HIS A 218 12.84 -25.68 -8.72
CA HIS A 218 12.95 -26.82 -9.65
C HIS A 218 13.94 -27.88 -9.17
N THR A 219 13.72 -29.13 -9.56
CA THR A 219 14.67 -30.24 -9.29
C THR A 219 15.86 -30.24 -10.26
N PRO A 220 17.04 -30.77 -9.86
CA PRO A 220 18.16 -30.94 -10.79
C PRO A 220 17.80 -31.78 -12.02
N ALA A 221 17.00 -32.84 -11.84
CA ALA A 221 16.58 -33.74 -12.92
C ALA A 221 15.75 -33.01 -13.99
N HIS A 222 14.84 -32.12 -13.58
CA HIS A 222 14.10 -31.22 -14.47
C HIS A 222 15.07 -30.38 -15.31
N ILE A 223 15.99 -29.67 -14.66
CA ILE A 223 16.93 -28.76 -15.33
C ILE A 223 17.84 -29.51 -16.33
N GLU A 224 18.36 -30.70 -15.98
CA GLU A 224 19.20 -31.49 -16.89
C GLU A 224 18.41 -32.11 -18.05
N ILE A 225 17.11 -32.45 -17.88
CA ILE A 225 16.25 -32.87 -19.00
C ILE A 225 16.13 -31.73 -20.01
N LEU A 226 15.81 -30.51 -19.57
CA LEU A 226 15.65 -29.35 -20.47
C LEU A 226 16.96 -29.06 -21.23
N LYS A 227 18.07 -29.05 -20.50
CA LYS A 227 19.42 -28.87 -21.03
C LYS A 227 19.83 -29.96 -22.04
N SER A 228 19.30 -31.18 -21.93
CA SER A 228 19.53 -32.25 -22.91
C SER A 228 18.86 -32.03 -24.28
N THR A 229 18.02 -30.99 -24.41
CA THR A 229 17.43 -30.54 -25.68
C THR A 229 18.23 -29.44 -26.38
N GLU A 230 19.22 -28.85 -25.70
CA GLU A 230 20.05 -27.77 -26.23
C GLU A 230 20.78 -28.20 -27.52
N GLY A 231 20.60 -27.45 -28.61
CA GLY A 231 21.18 -27.76 -29.92
C GLY A 231 20.65 -29.03 -30.61
N CYS A 232 19.59 -29.66 -30.07
CA CYS A 232 19.10 -30.97 -30.55
C CYS A 232 18.26 -30.85 -31.84
N ASN A 233 18.93 -30.72 -32.99
CA ASN A 233 18.30 -30.57 -34.32
C ASN A 233 17.53 -31.80 -34.85
N ASN A 234 17.11 -32.73 -33.99
CA ASN A 234 16.26 -33.87 -34.35
C ASN A 234 14.82 -33.56 -33.92
N GLU A 235 14.04 -32.98 -34.84
CA GLU A 235 12.62 -32.61 -34.68
C GLU A 235 11.80 -33.74 -34.05
N LYS A 236 11.86 -34.95 -34.62
CA LYS A 236 11.11 -36.09 -34.08
C LYS A 236 11.49 -36.43 -32.64
N LYS A 237 12.77 -36.40 -32.27
CA LYS A 237 13.18 -36.64 -30.87
C LYS A 237 12.62 -35.57 -29.92
N LEU A 238 12.49 -34.33 -30.39
CA LEU A 238 11.86 -33.25 -29.62
C LEU A 238 10.34 -33.44 -29.52
N GLU A 239 9.66 -33.89 -30.57
CA GLU A 239 8.22 -34.20 -30.55
C GLU A 239 7.91 -35.44 -29.67
N ASP A 240 8.70 -36.52 -29.80
CA ASP A 240 8.65 -37.73 -28.97
C ASP A 240 8.95 -37.43 -27.47
N LEU A 241 9.58 -36.30 -27.15
CA LEU A 241 9.77 -35.79 -25.79
C LEU A 241 8.62 -34.86 -25.36
N SER A 242 8.14 -34.01 -26.27
CA SER A 242 7.06 -33.04 -26.05
C SER A 242 5.76 -33.72 -25.67
N SER A 243 5.39 -34.78 -26.41
CA SER A 243 4.19 -35.59 -26.18
C SER A 243 4.13 -36.29 -24.81
N LYS A 244 5.16 -36.20 -23.98
CA LYS A 244 5.17 -36.71 -22.58
C LYS A 244 4.66 -35.68 -21.56
N TYR A 245 4.39 -34.45 -21.99
CA TYR A 245 4.05 -33.30 -21.15
C TYR A 245 2.85 -32.55 -21.71
N ASP A 246 2.02 -32.00 -20.83
CA ASP A 246 0.76 -31.37 -21.23
C ASP A 246 0.97 -29.97 -21.83
N ALA A 247 0.48 -29.75 -23.05
CA ALA A 247 0.63 -28.52 -23.82
C ALA A 247 2.08 -27.98 -23.87
N ILE A 248 3.04 -28.80 -24.32
CA ILE A 248 4.47 -28.44 -24.42
C ILE A 248 5.02 -28.75 -25.82
N TYR A 249 5.97 -27.92 -26.29
CA TYR A 249 6.89 -28.26 -27.38
C TYR A 249 8.33 -27.93 -27.00
N PHE A 250 9.29 -28.77 -27.34
CA PHE A 250 10.72 -28.47 -27.19
C PHE A 250 11.34 -27.97 -28.50
N HIS A 251 12.25 -27.00 -28.39
CA HIS A 251 13.03 -26.39 -29.47
C HIS A 251 14.53 -26.43 -29.10
N PRO A 252 15.49 -26.45 -30.05
CA PRO A 252 16.93 -26.47 -29.76
C PRO A 252 17.45 -25.33 -28.87
N SER A 253 16.70 -24.23 -28.73
CA SER A 253 17.02 -23.08 -27.86
C SER A 253 16.15 -22.96 -26.59
N THR A 254 15.19 -23.87 -26.33
CA THR A 254 14.27 -23.76 -25.18
C THR A 254 15.02 -23.60 -23.86
N TYR A 255 16.09 -24.37 -23.62
CA TYR A 255 16.88 -24.25 -22.39
C TYR A 255 17.43 -22.84 -22.19
N GLN A 256 18.18 -22.31 -23.15
CA GLN A 256 18.83 -21.00 -23.05
C GLN A 256 17.82 -19.85 -22.96
N LEU A 257 16.72 -19.92 -23.71
CA LEU A 257 15.69 -18.87 -23.68
C LEU A 257 14.84 -18.94 -22.39
N SER A 258 14.64 -20.13 -21.81
CA SER A 258 14.04 -20.28 -20.48
C SER A 258 14.95 -19.72 -19.39
N LEU A 259 16.27 -19.93 -19.47
CA LEU A 259 17.24 -19.25 -18.59
C LEU A 259 17.11 -17.73 -18.73
N LEU A 260 17.07 -17.22 -19.97
CA LEU A 260 17.01 -15.78 -20.26
C LEU A 260 15.70 -15.15 -19.75
N ALA A 261 14.56 -15.80 -19.95
CA ALA A 261 13.26 -15.36 -19.45
C ALA A 261 13.24 -15.26 -17.91
N THR A 262 13.65 -16.33 -17.22
CA THR A 262 13.70 -16.36 -15.75
C THR A 262 14.70 -15.34 -15.20
N GLY A 263 15.95 -15.34 -15.70
CA GLY A 263 17.01 -14.48 -15.17
C GLY A 263 16.74 -12.99 -15.38
N SER A 264 16.11 -12.63 -16.48
CA SER A 264 15.70 -11.25 -16.76
C SER A 264 14.51 -10.82 -15.89
N THR A 265 13.59 -11.74 -15.56
CA THR A 265 12.52 -11.49 -14.58
C THR A 265 13.09 -11.23 -13.20
N ILE A 266 14.06 -12.05 -12.75
CA ILE A 266 14.77 -11.83 -11.48
C ILE A 266 15.47 -10.47 -11.50
N ASN A 267 16.15 -10.10 -12.60
CA ASN A 267 16.84 -8.81 -12.70
C ASN A 267 15.86 -7.62 -12.64
N LEU A 268 14.68 -7.72 -13.27
CA LEU A 268 13.63 -6.70 -13.17
C LEU A 268 13.17 -6.52 -11.72
N VAL A 269 12.81 -7.63 -11.05
CA VAL A 269 12.32 -7.62 -9.66
C VAL A 269 13.40 -7.09 -8.69
N GLU A 270 14.65 -7.51 -8.84
CA GLU A 270 15.74 -6.97 -8.04
C GLU A 270 15.92 -5.45 -8.23
N ASN A 271 15.80 -4.93 -9.45
CA ASN A 271 15.92 -3.49 -9.70
C ASN A 271 14.74 -2.68 -9.13
N ILE A 272 13.54 -3.25 -9.05
CA ILE A 272 12.38 -2.65 -8.36
C ILE A 272 12.59 -2.65 -6.84
N CYS A 273 12.97 -3.77 -6.24
CA CYS A 273 13.17 -3.86 -4.79
C CYS A 273 14.36 -3.02 -4.30
N LYS A 274 15.43 -2.92 -5.10
CA LYS A 274 16.59 -2.03 -4.86
C LYS A 274 16.31 -0.57 -5.24
N GLU A 275 15.12 -0.28 -5.75
CA GLU A 275 14.61 1.03 -6.17
C GLU A 275 15.48 1.77 -7.20
N ASN A 276 16.15 1.02 -8.07
CA ASN A 276 16.81 1.54 -9.28
C ASN A 276 15.77 1.99 -10.33
N ILE A 277 14.55 1.49 -10.22
CA ILE A 277 13.33 1.79 -10.98
C ILE A 277 12.13 1.74 -10.02
N GLN A 278 11.01 2.32 -10.42
CA GLN A 278 9.77 2.33 -9.65
C GLN A 278 9.02 0.99 -9.74
N ASN A 279 8.85 0.56 -10.98
CA ASN A 279 8.04 -0.56 -11.44
C ASN A 279 8.59 -1.02 -12.79
N GLY A 280 8.00 -2.02 -13.42
CA GLY A 280 8.36 -2.32 -14.81
C GLY A 280 7.70 -3.56 -15.40
N MET A 281 8.00 -3.80 -16.68
CA MET A 281 7.43 -4.90 -17.47
C MET A 281 8.51 -5.80 -18.05
N ALA A 282 8.29 -7.11 -17.96
CA ALA A 282 9.06 -8.13 -18.66
C ALA A 282 8.25 -8.64 -19.85
N ILE A 283 8.56 -8.13 -21.04
CA ILE A 283 8.15 -8.77 -22.30
C ILE A 283 9.13 -9.92 -22.51
N ILE A 284 8.69 -11.14 -22.21
CA ILE A 284 9.53 -12.35 -22.23
C ILE A 284 8.75 -13.54 -22.80
N ARG A 285 9.48 -14.58 -23.19
CA ARG A 285 8.97 -15.95 -23.37
C ARG A 285 10.12 -16.97 -23.33
N PRO A 286 9.89 -18.24 -22.96
CA PRO A 286 8.60 -18.86 -22.63
C PRO A 286 7.97 -18.35 -21.32
N PRO A 287 6.65 -18.56 -21.13
CA PRO A 287 5.94 -18.27 -19.88
C PRO A 287 6.39 -19.18 -18.73
N GLY A 288 5.88 -18.92 -17.52
CA GLY A 288 6.35 -19.55 -16.28
C GLY A 288 5.29 -20.11 -15.33
N HIS A 289 4.10 -19.50 -15.20
CA HIS A 289 3.17 -19.82 -14.09
C HIS A 289 2.69 -21.29 -13.99
N HIS A 290 2.77 -22.08 -15.08
CA HIS A 290 2.48 -23.53 -15.09
C HIS A 290 3.70 -24.45 -14.88
N ALA A 291 4.92 -23.94 -14.84
CA ALA A 291 6.12 -24.78 -14.76
C ALA A 291 6.28 -25.44 -13.39
N MET A 292 5.92 -26.71 -13.29
CA MET A 292 5.95 -27.51 -12.06
C MET A 292 7.39 -27.81 -11.62
N LYS A 293 7.56 -28.15 -10.33
CA LYS A 293 8.87 -28.45 -9.70
C LYS A 293 9.69 -29.56 -10.38
N ALA A 294 9.06 -30.45 -11.14
CA ALA A 294 9.71 -31.58 -11.82
C ALA A 294 8.97 -32.04 -13.11
N GLU A 295 8.16 -31.16 -13.70
CA GLU A 295 7.28 -31.48 -14.83
C GLU A 295 7.02 -30.20 -15.64
N TYR A 296 7.02 -30.29 -16.97
CA TYR A 296 6.68 -29.16 -17.85
C TYR A 296 5.19 -29.19 -18.16
N CYS A 297 4.55 -28.03 -18.27
CA CYS A 297 3.12 -27.93 -18.48
C CYS A 297 2.78 -26.55 -19.07
N GLY A 298 1.79 -26.46 -19.97
CA GLY A 298 1.20 -25.19 -20.41
C GLY A 298 2.21 -24.19 -20.98
N TYR A 299 3.05 -24.63 -21.91
CA TYR A 299 4.15 -23.88 -22.52
C TYR A 299 5.24 -23.38 -21.55
N CYS A 300 5.15 -23.69 -20.26
CA CYS A 300 6.02 -23.18 -19.21
C CYS A 300 7.15 -24.16 -18.86
N PHE A 301 8.39 -23.66 -18.77
CA PHE A 301 9.57 -24.49 -18.50
C PHE A 301 10.21 -24.23 -17.13
N PHE A 302 10.36 -22.97 -16.75
CA PHE A 302 10.76 -22.52 -15.42
C PHE A 302 9.81 -21.43 -14.95
N ASN A 303 9.37 -21.51 -13.69
CA ASN A 303 8.40 -20.55 -13.15
C ASN A 303 9.07 -19.20 -12.85
N ASN A 304 9.06 -18.32 -13.86
CA ASN A 304 9.67 -16.99 -13.88
C ASN A 304 9.31 -16.16 -12.63
N VAL A 305 8.02 -16.10 -12.29
CA VAL A 305 7.50 -15.31 -11.17
C VAL A 305 7.84 -15.94 -9.82
N ALA A 306 7.63 -17.25 -9.65
CA ALA A 306 7.88 -17.93 -8.38
C ALA A 306 9.37 -18.04 -8.01
N ILE A 307 10.26 -18.16 -9.00
CA ILE A 307 11.71 -18.08 -8.76
C ILE A 307 12.09 -16.65 -8.34
N SER A 308 11.56 -15.63 -9.03
CA SER A 308 11.85 -14.22 -8.71
C SER A 308 11.35 -13.81 -7.33
N ALA A 309 10.17 -14.28 -6.93
CA ALA A 309 9.64 -14.11 -5.57
C ALA A 309 10.54 -14.78 -4.52
N GLU A 310 11.00 -16.03 -4.74
CA GLU A 310 11.88 -16.71 -3.79
C GLU A 310 13.27 -16.06 -3.73
N VAL A 311 13.82 -15.55 -4.83
CA VAL A 311 15.06 -14.74 -4.80
C VAL A 311 14.85 -13.48 -3.98
N ALA A 312 13.73 -12.75 -4.16
CA ALA A 312 13.43 -11.56 -3.38
C ALA A 312 13.28 -11.85 -1.87
N LEU A 313 12.62 -12.95 -1.50
CA LEU A 313 12.48 -13.40 -0.11
C LEU A 313 13.83 -13.84 0.50
N LYS A 314 14.58 -14.68 -0.23
CA LYS A 314 15.89 -15.22 0.19
C LYS A 314 16.94 -14.13 0.38
N ASN A 315 16.94 -13.12 -0.50
CA ASN A 315 17.84 -11.97 -0.42
C ASN A 315 17.30 -10.86 0.52
N ASN A 316 16.15 -11.07 1.20
CA ASN A 316 15.51 -10.09 2.09
C ASN A 316 15.25 -8.72 1.38
N LEU A 317 14.86 -8.78 0.12
CA LEU A 317 14.47 -7.64 -0.71
C LEU A 317 12.97 -7.30 -0.54
N ALA A 318 12.16 -8.30 -0.19
CA ALA A 318 10.76 -8.16 0.25
C ALA A 318 10.49 -9.15 1.40
N LYS A 319 9.43 -8.94 2.19
CA LYS A 319 9.00 -9.81 3.30
C LYS A 319 7.56 -10.32 3.14
N ARG A 320 6.70 -9.52 2.52
CA ARG A 320 5.34 -9.84 2.06
C ARG A 320 5.27 -9.58 0.56
N ILE A 321 4.96 -10.60 -0.24
CA ILE A 321 4.80 -10.50 -1.69
C ILE A 321 3.36 -10.85 -2.04
N LEU A 322 2.71 -10.04 -2.86
CA LEU A 322 1.45 -10.40 -3.50
C LEU A 322 1.73 -10.82 -4.95
N ILE A 323 1.33 -12.02 -5.33
CA ILE A 323 1.32 -12.48 -6.72
C ILE A 323 -0.13 -12.41 -7.21
N VAL A 324 -0.38 -11.58 -8.21
CA VAL A 324 -1.67 -11.49 -8.91
C VAL A 324 -1.51 -12.18 -10.26
N ASP A 325 -2.16 -13.31 -10.46
CA ASP A 325 -2.25 -14.00 -11.73
C ASP A 325 -3.62 -13.67 -12.37
N TRP A 326 -3.59 -12.93 -13.49
CA TRP A 326 -4.79 -12.57 -14.25
C TRP A 326 -4.86 -13.27 -15.62
N ASP A 327 -3.92 -14.19 -15.87
CA ASP A 327 -4.00 -15.15 -16.97
C ASP A 327 -5.26 -16.00 -16.81
N VAL A 328 -5.94 -16.29 -17.91
CA VAL A 328 -7.22 -17.01 -17.87
C VAL A 328 -7.05 -18.48 -17.47
N HIS A 329 -5.82 -18.98 -17.38
CA HIS A 329 -5.49 -20.33 -16.92
C HIS A 329 -4.93 -20.29 -15.49
N HIS A 330 -5.28 -21.28 -14.66
CA HIS A 330 -4.76 -21.35 -13.31
C HIS A 330 -3.25 -21.66 -13.27
N GLY A 331 -2.41 -20.74 -12.78
CA GLY A 331 -1.00 -20.94 -12.43
C GLY A 331 -0.76 -21.92 -11.27
N GLN A 332 -1.25 -23.15 -11.42
CA GLN A 332 -1.20 -24.24 -10.45
C GLN A 332 0.20 -24.52 -9.89
N ALA A 333 1.26 -24.30 -10.69
CA ALA A 333 2.63 -24.45 -10.21
C ALA A 333 3.00 -23.32 -9.23
N THR A 334 2.62 -22.08 -9.51
CA THR A 334 2.79 -20.93 -8.60
C THR A 334 2.05 -21.16 -7.28
N GLN A 335 0.79 -21.62 -7.34
CA GLN A 335 0.03 -22.09 -6.17
C GLN A 335 0.84 -23.12 -5.36
N GLN A 336 1.25 -24.23 -5.98
CA GLN A 336 1.97 -25.31 -5.27
C GLN A 336 3.34 -24.87 -4.73
N MET A 337 3.98 -23.85 -5.32
CA MET A 337 5.27 -23.32 -4.88
C MET A 337 5.21 -22.42 -3.64
N PHE A 338 4.01 -21.96 -3.23
CA PHE A 338 3.81 -21.10 -2.05
C PHE A 338 2.66 -21.52 -1.12
N TYR A 339 1.97 -22.64 -1.40
CA TYR A 339 0.79 -23.14 -0.67
C TYR A 339 0.92 -23.25 0.87
N ASN A 340 2.15 -23.19 1.41
CA ASN A 340 2.47 -23.26 2.84
C ASN A 340 3.46 -22.15 3.25
N ASP A 341 3.36 -20.95 2.65
CA ASP A 341 4.24 -19.81 2.92
C ASP A 341 3.47 -18.48 3.06
N PRO A 342 3.11 -18.04 4.28
CA PRO A 342 2.34 -16.81 4.52
C PRO A 342 3.11 -15.51 4.19
N ARG A 343 4.36 -15.61 3.73
CA ARG A 343 5.10 -14.48 3.15
C ARG A 343 4.61 -14.13 1.74
N VAL A 344 3.87 -15.02 1.10
CA VAL A 344 3.33 -14.84 -0.25
C VAL A 344 1.83 -15.05 -0.23
N VAL A 345 1.06 -14.04 -0.65
CA VAL A 345 -0.30 -14.27 -1.12
C VAL A 345 -0.23 -14.57 -2.61
N TYR A 346 -0.81 -15.69 -3.02
CA TYR A 346 -1.08 -16.00 -4.42
C TYR A 346 -2.57 -15.81 -4.69
N PHE A 347 -2.91 -15.08 -5.76
CA PHE A 347 -4.28 -14.75 -6.14
C PHE A 347 -4.44 -14.97 -7.65
N SER A 348 -5.32 -15.88 -8.08
CA SER A 348 -5.50 -16.24 -9.49
C SER A 348 -6.95 -16.14 -9.94
N ILE A 349 -7.19 -15.41 -11.04
CA ILE A 349 -8.50 -15.31 -11.71
C ILE A 349 -8.47 -16.11 -13.01
N HIS A 350 -9.11 -17.27 -13.06
CA HIS A 350 -8.97 -18.21 -14.16
C HIS A 350 -10.30 -18.86 -14.56
N ARG A 351 -10.47 -19.13 -15.85
CA ARG A 351 -11.54 -19.99 -16.36
C ARG A 351 -11.42 -21.38 -15.72
N TYR A 352 -12.55 -21.92 -15.29
CA TYR A 352 -12.60 -23.19 -14.57
C TYR A 352 -13.76 -24.05 -15.05
N GLU A 353 -14.96 -23.47 -15.24
CA GLU A 353 -16.17 -24.20 -15.67
C GLU A 353 -16.36 -25.49 -14.87
N ASN A 354 -16.39 -25.38 -13.53
CA ASN A 354 -16.45 -26.52 -12.61
C ASN A 354 -15.32 -27.57 -12.80
N GLY A 355 -14.16 -27.18 -13.35
CA GLY A 355 -13.04 -28.07 -13.64
C GLY A 355 -13.08 -28.73 -15.03
N GLU A 356 -14.03 -28.36 -15.89
CA GLU A 356 -14.09 -28.81 -17.29
C GLU A 356 -13.08 -28.07 -18.17
N PHE A 357 -12.65 -26.86 -17.77
CA PHE A 357 -11.56 -26.15 -18.44
C PHE A 357 -10.17 -26.59 -17.95
N TRP A 358 -9.20 -26.54 -18.87
CA TRP A 358 -7.80 -26.88 -18.63
C TRP A 358 -7.16 -25.93 -17.58
N PRO A 359 -6.33 -26.40 -16.62
CA PRO A 359 -5.71 -27.73 -16.51
C PRO A 359 -6.55 -28.80 -15.80
N ASN A 360 -7.87 -28.63 -15.69
CA ASN A 360 -8.81 -29.63 -15.16
C ASN A 360 -8.54 -30.09 -13.71
N LEU A 361 -7.94 -29.23 -12.88
CA LEU A 361 -7.50 -29.58 -11.53
C LEU A 361 -8.53 -29.28 -10.46
N ARG A 362 -8.78 -30.25 -9.57
CA ARG A 362 -9.65 -30.09 -8.39
C ARG A 362 -9.14 -28.98 -7.48
N GLU A 363 -7.81 -28.82 -7.40
CA GLU A 363 -7.12 -27.81 -6.60
C GLU A 363 -7.13 -26.38 -7.19
N SER A 364 -7.69 -26.15 -8.39
CA SER A 364 -7.98 -24.79 -8.89
C SER A 364 -9.23 -24.18 -8.23
N ASN A 365 -10.00 -24.95 -7.45
CA ASN A 365 -11.27 -24.48 -6.92
C ASN A 365 -11.09 -23.55 -5.68
N TYR A 366 -12.07 -22.68 -5.41
CA TYR A 366 -12.01 -21.59 -4.42
C TYR A 366 -11.77 -22.00 -2.97
N HIS A 367 -11.93 -23.28 -2.63
CA HIS A 367 -11.76 -23.81 -1.27
C HIS A 367 -10.37 -24.38 -0.99
N TYR A 368 -9.44 -24.30 -1.95
CA TYR A 368 -8.02 -24.66 -1.78
C TYR A 368 -7.22 -23.45 -1.29
N ILE A 369 -7.44 -23.07 -0.03
CA ILE A 369 -6.98 -21.79 0.54
C ILE A 369 -5.52 -21.77 1.03
N GLY A 370 -4.79 -22.87 0.90
CA GLY A 370 -3.46 -23.10 1.50
C GLY A 370 -3.42 -24.33 2.41
N ASP A 371 -2.29 -24.53 3.09
CA ASP A 371 -2.09 -25.55 4.14
C ASP A 371 -1.04 -25.06 5.17
N GLY A 372 -1.16 -25.52 6.41
CA GLY A 372 -0.26 -25.16 7.52
C GLY A 372 -0.15 -23.64 7.72
N PRO A 373 1.05 -23.11 8.01
CA PRO A 373 1.32 -21.67 7.99
C PRO A 373 0.79 -20.87 6.79
N GLY A 374 0.58 -21.47 5.60
CA GLY A 374 0.01 -20.79 4.43
C GLY A 374 -1.51 -20.82 4.31
N GLU A 375 -2.23 -21.43 5.26
CA GLU A 375 -3.70 -21.55 5.23
C GLU A 375 -4.38 -20.17 5.27
N GLY A 376 -5.12 -19.86 4.20
CA GLY A 376 -5.77 -18.58 3.95
C GLY A 376 -5.05 -17.66 2.95
N TYR A 377 -3.82 -17.99 2.54
CA TYR A 377 -2.96 -17.13 1.68
C TYR A 377 -3.01 -17.51 0.18
N ASN A 378 -3.76 -18.55 -0.20
CA ASN A 378 -3.94 -18.95 -1.59
C ASN A 378 -5.38 -18.68 -2.05
N PHE A 379 -5.58 -17.72 -2.96
CA PHE A 379 -6.89 -17.30 -3.45
C PHE A 379 -7.11 -17.77 -4.88
N ASN A 380 -8.11 -18.63 -5.08
CA ASN A 380 -8.55 -19.06 -6.39
C ASN A 380 -9.92 -18.44 -6.71
N ILE A 381 -10.02 -17.74 -7.84
CA ILE A 381 -11.26 -17.14 -8.34
C ILE A 381 -11.70 -17.88 -9.62
N PRO A 382 -12.33 -19.07 -9.49
CA PRO A 382 -12.72 -19.91 -10.62
C PRO A 382 -13.91 -19.32 -11.38
N LEU A 383 -13.72 -18.90 -12.62
CA LEU A 383 -14.80 -18.43 -13.49
C LEU A 383 -15.56 -19.65 -14.03
N ASN A 384 -16.82 -19.81 -13.60
CA ASN A 384 -17.63 -21.00 -13.91
C ASN A 384 -18.50 -20.88 -15.17
N GLU A 385 -18.44 -19.74 -15.85
CA GLU A 385 -19.00 -19.50 -17.19
C GLU A 385 -17.96 -18.76 -18.04
N THR A 386 -18.15 -18.71 -19.35
CA THR A 386 -17.35 -17.89 -20.29
C THR A 386 -17.97 -16.51 -20.49
N GLY A 387 -17.29 -15.63 -21.23
CA GLY A 387 -17.80 -14.33 -21.64
C GLY A 387 -17.70 -13.20 -20.60
N MET A 388 -16.99 -13.42 -19.48
CA MET A 388 -16.83 -12.47 -18.37
C MET A 388 -16.31 -11.10 -18.82
N THR A 389 -16.86 -10.04 -18.25
CA THR A 389 -16.72 -8.65 -18.72
C THR A 389 -15.81 -7.81 -17.82
N ASN A 390 -15.59 -6.55 -18.21
CA ASN A 390 -14.93 -5.55 -17.38
C ASN A 390 -15.55 -5.45 -15.97
N SER A 391 -16.88 -5.49 -15.88
CA SER A 391 -17.61 -5.40 -14.62
C SER A 391 -17.29 -6.55 -13.66
N ASP A 392 -17.14 -7.76 -14.20
CA ASP A 392 -16.88 -8.97 -13.44
C ASP A 392 -15.47 -8.93 -12.82
N TYR A 393 -14.46 -8.55 -13.61
CA TYR A 393 -13.08 -8.42 -13.12
C TYR A 393 -12.91 -7.23 -12.16
N ILE A 394 -13.56 -6.09 -12.42
CA ILE A 394 -13.58 -4.95 -11.48
C ILE A 394 -14.26 -5.34 -10.16
N ALA A 395 -15.34 -6.11 -10.20
CA ALA A 395 -16.00 -6.63 -9.00
C ALA A 395 -15.10 -7.60 -8.21
N ILE A 396 -14.41 -8.54 -8.88
CA ILE A 396 -13.44 -9.45 -8.22
C ILE A 396 -12.34 -8.63 -7.52
N PHE A 397 -11.86 -7.56 -8.15
CA PHE A 397 -10.86 -6.67 -7.57
C PHE A 397 -11.41 -5.91 -6.34
N GLN A 398 -12.57 -5.27 -6.45
CA GLN A 398 -13.18 -4.46 -5.39
C GLN A 398 -13.67 -5.28 -4.20
N GLN A 399 -14.20 -6.48 -4.44
CA GLN A 399 -14.85 -7.32 -3.41
C GLN A 399 -13.88 -8.32 -2.75
N VAL A 400 -12.82 -8.72 -3.45
CA VAL A 400 -11.89 -9.75 -2.94
C VAL A 400 -10.46 -9.22 -2.88
N LEU A 401 -9.84 -8.90 -4.01
CA LEU A 401 -8.39 -8.64 -4.07
C LEU A 401 -7.97 -7.41 -3.24
N LEU A 402 -8.63 -6.28 -3.43
CA LEU A 402 -8.24 -5.02 -2.79
C LEU A 402 -8.48 -5.04 -1.27
N PRO A 403 -9.65 -5.47 -0.73
CA PRO A 403 -9.83 -5.62 0.71
C PRO A 403 -8.73 -6.44 1.40
N MET A 404 -8.37 -7.61 0.85
CA MET A 404 -7.28 -8.43 1.37
C MET A 404 -5.91 -7.78 1.17
N ALA A 405 -5.63 -7.18 0.01
CA ALA A 405 -4.32 -6.61 -0.27
C ALA A 405 -4.01 -5.38 0.61
N TYR A 406 -5.03 -4.63 1.03
CA TYR A 406 -4.91 -3.59 2.05
C TYR A 406 -4.72 -4.17 3.46
N GLU A 407 -5.36 -5.29 3.82
CA GLU A 407 -5.09 -5.95 5.12
C GLU A 407 -3.69 -6.60 5.18
N PHE A 408 -3.20 -7.14 4.06
CA PHE A 408 -1.88 -7.77 3.90
C PHE A 408 -0.72 -6.76 3.79
N CYS A 409 -0.98 -5.59 3.19
CA CYS A 409 0.00 -4.54 2.93
C CYS A 409 1.31 -5.08 2.30
N PRO A 410 1.33 -5.56 1.04
CA PRO A 410 2.53 -6.15 0.42
C PRO A 410 3.71 -5.17 0.33
N ASP A 411 4.95 -5.68 0.40
CA ASP A 411 6.19 -4.90 0.14
C ASP A 411 6.55 -4.86 -1.36
N LEU A 412 6.00 -5.81 -2.14
CA LEU A 412 6.25 -6.05 -3.56
C LEU A 412 5.01 -6.72 -4.17
N ILE A 413 4.64 -6.32 -5.39
CA ILE A 413 3.61 -6.99 -6.19
C ILE A 413 4.24 -7.55 -7.47
N LEU A 414 3.95 -8.81 -7.77
CA LEU A 414 4.27 -9.45 -9.04
C LEU A 414 2.94 -9.74 -9.76
N VAL A 415 2.85 -9.43 -11.05
CA VAL A 415 1.69 -9.77 -11.88
C VAL A 415 2.12 -10.82 -12.91
N SER A 416 1.58 -12.04 -12.78
CA SER A 416 1.58 -13.03 -13.86
C SER A 416 0.52 -12.55 -14.86
N ALA A 417 1.01 -12.01 -15.98
CA ALA A 417 0.22 -11.18 -16.89
C ALA A 417 -0.03 -11.91 -18.21
N GLY A 418 -0.95 -12.87 -18.18
CA GLY A 418 -1.64 -13.33 -19.38
C GLY A 418 -2.59 -12.27 -19.92
N PHE A 419 -2.91 -12.35 -21.22
CA PHE A 419 -3.90 -11.48 -21.86
C PHE A 419 -4.91 -12.28 -22.69
N ASP A 420 -5.12 -13.54 -22.32
CA ASP A 420 -6.12 -14.47 -22.86
C ASP A 420 -7.48 -14.30 -22.18
N SER A 421 -7.53 -13.63 -21.04
CA SER A 421 -8.75 -13.07 -20.48
C SER A 421 -9.29 -11.87 -21.29
N ALA A 422 -8.54 -11.39 -22.29
CA ALA A 422 -8.94 -10.29 -23.18
C ALA A 422 -9.89 -10.75 -24.30
N CYS A 423 -10.77 -9.84 -24.75
CA CYS A 423 -11.78 -10.17 -25.73
C CYS A 423 -11.17 -10.59 -27.09
N GLY A 424 -11.70 -11.69 -27.65
CA GLY A 424 -11.24 -12.27 -28.90
C GLY A 424 -10.28 -13.46 -28.77
N ASP A 425 -9.77 -13.76 -27.56
CA ASP A 425 -8.93 -14.93 -27.32
C ASP A 425 -9.69 -16.26 -27.43
N GLU A 426 -9.15 -17.17 -28.23
CA GLU A 426 -9.73 -18.46 -28.57
C GLU A 426 -9.70 -19.49 -27.44
N LYS A 427 -8.83 -19.32 -26.42
CA LYS A 427 -8.76 -20.19 -25.24
C LYS A 427 -9.57 -19.62 -24.09
N GLY A 428 -9.42 -18.34 -23.80
CA GLY A 428 -10.11 -17.70 -22.68
C GLY A 428 -11.61 -17.54 -22.90
N LEU A 429 -12.04 -17.15 -24.11
CA LEU A 429 -13.43 -16.84 -24.44
C LEU A 429 -14.08 -15.82 -23.49
N MET A 430 -13.29 -14.88 -22.96
CA MET A 430 -13.74 -13.80 -22.08
C MET A 430 -13.94 -12.48 -22.86
N ASN A 431 -14.42 -11.43 -22.20
CA ASN A 431 -14.80 -10.15 -22.79
C ASN A 431 -14.10 -8.93 -22.15
N ILE A 432 -12.98 -9.09 -21.43
CA ILE A 432 -12.22 -7.93 -20.93
C ILE A 432 -11.75 -7.09 -22.12
N THR A 433 -11.96 -5.78 -22.07
CA THR A 433 -11.48 -4.86 -23.11
C THR A 433 -10.06 -4.38 -22.78
N PRO A 434 -9.16 -4.15 -23.77
CA PRO A 434 -7.76 -3.81 -23.50
C PRO A 434 -7.54 -2.62 -22.55
N ALA A 435 -8.49 -1.68 -22.52
CA ALA A 435 -8.50 -0.54 -21.59
C ALA A 435 -8.70 -0.96 -20.13
N CYS A 436 -9.44 -2.03 -19.84
CA CYS A 436 -9.77 -2.49 -18.49
C CYS A 436 -8.51 -2.89 -17.68
N TYR A 437 -7.52 -3.54 -18.31
CA TYR A 437 -6.24 -3.87 -17.66
C TYR A 437 -5.53 -2.64 -17.07
N THR A 438 -5.76 -1.44 -17.61
CA THR A 438 -5.22 -0.19 -17.03
C THR A 438 -5.84 0.14 -15.67
N HIS A 439 -7.13 -0.15 -15.46
CA HIS A 439 -7.82 0.05 -14.20
C HIS A 439 -7.41 -1.02 -13.17
N LEU A 440 -7.33 -2.28 -13.60
CA LEU A 440 -6.86 -3.39 -12.77
C LEU A 440 -5.44 -3.09 -12.24
N LEU A 441 -4.49 -2.77 -13.14
CA LEU A 441 -3.12 -2.40 -12.73
C LEU A 441 -3.07 -1.10 -11.91
N SER A 442 -3.86 -0.08 -12.26
CA SER A 442 -3.86 1.18 -11.51
C SER A 442 -4.25 0.97 -10.04
N SER A 443 -5.23 0.10 -9.75
CA SER A 443 -5.59 -0.25 -8.37
C SER A 443 -4.42 -0.86 -7.58
N LEU A 444 -3.57 -1.66 -8.22
CA LEU A 444 -2.37 -2.28 -7.63
C LEU A 444 -1.21 -1.30 -7.46
N LEU A 445 -1.08 -0.28 -8.33
CA LEU A 445 -0.03 0.74 -8.23
C LEU A 445 -0.15 1.63 -6.98
N GLY A 446 -1.33 1.67 -6.33
CA GLY A 446 -1.50 2.32 -5.03
C GLY A 446 -0.93 1.52 -3.85
N LEU A 447 -0.62 0.24 -4.03
CA LEU A 447 -0.06 -0.65 -3.00
C LEU A 447 1.46 -0.80 -3.17
N ALA A 448 2.12 -1.36 -2.15
CA ALA A 448 3.57 -1.63 -2.14
C ALA A 448 4.46 -0.40 -2.49
N ALA A 449 3.99 0.82 -2.23
CA ALA A 449 4.61 2.07 -2.71
C ALA A 449 4.93 2.03 -4.23
N GLY A 450 4.01 1.48 -5.03
CA GLY A 450 4.13 1.35 -6.48
C GLY A 450 5.15 0.32 -6.96
N LYS A 451 5.67 -0.57 -6.10
CA LYS A 451 6.66 -1.61 -6.46
C LYS A 451 5.97 -2.81 -7.12
N VAL A 452 5.66 -2.65 -8.41
CA VAL A 452 4.96 -3.64 -9.24
C VAL A 452 5.84 -4.11 -10.40
N ALA A 453 5.99 -5.43 -10.55
CA ALA A 453 6.58 -6.06 -11.74
C ALA A 453 5.49 -6.80 -12.54
N VAL A 454 5.33 -6.47 -13.82
CA VAL A 454 4.41 -7.16 -14.74
C VAL A 454 5.22 -8.12 -15.60
N VAL A 455 4.83 -9.39 -15.66
CA VAL A 455 5.59 -10.45 -16.33
C VAL A 455 4.67 -11.18 -17.32
N LEU A 456 5.01 -11.18 -18.61
CA LEU A 456 4.17 -11.75 -19.66
C LEU A 456 4.03 -13.28 -19.50
N GLU A 457 2.79 -13.77 -19.48
CA GLU A 457 2.44 -15.21 -19.44
C GLU A 457 1.71 -15.59 -20.76
N GLY A 458 0.40 -15.88 -20.71
CA GLY A 458 -0.48 -16.24 -21.83
C GLY A 458 -1.09 -15.06 -22.63
N GLY A 459 -2.22 -15.30 -23.29
CA GLY A 459 -2.80 -14.45 -24.35
C GLY A 459 -2.30 -14.80 -25.73
N TYR A 460 -3.22 -15.08 -26.66
CA TYR A 460 -2.95 -15.69 -27.97
C TYR A 460 -3.60 -14.92 -29.12
N CYS A 461 -4.76 -14.28 -28.91
CA CYS A 461 -5.31 -13.30 -29.86
C CYS A 461 -4.38 -12.07 -29.99
N LEU A 462 -3.47 -12.11 -30.98
CA LEU A 462 -2.33 -11.19 -31.12
C LEU A 462 -2.69 -9.69 -31.08
N LYS A 463 -3.85 -9.29 -31.62
CA LYS A 463 -4.32 -7.89 -31.54
C LYS A 463 -4.70 -7.50 -30.11
N SER A 464 -5.48 -8.35 -29.43
CA SER A 464 -5.99 -8.10 -28.07
C SER A 464 -4.86 -8.12 -27.05
N LEU A 465 -3.97 -9.12 -27.15
CA LEU A 465 -2.71 -9.22 -26.42
C LEU A 465 -1.85 -7.97 -26.56
N ALA A 466 -1.53 -7.56 -27.81
CA ALA A 466 -0.60 -6.46 -28.06
C ALA A 466 -1.15 -5.11 -27.57
N GLU A 467 -2.46 -4.87 -27.69
CA GLU A 467 -3.09 -3.67 -27.13
C GLU A 467 -3.05 -3.70 -25.59
N SER A 468 -3.51 -4.81 -24.99
CA SER A 468 -3.64 -4.92 -23.53
C SER A 468 -2.29 -4.79 -22.81
N ALA A 469 -1.24 -5.43 -23.33
CA ALA A 469 0.11 -5.30 -22.79
C ALA A 469 0.69 -3.88 -22.99
N ALA A 470 0.43 -3.22 -24.12
CA ALA A 470 0.90 -1.85 -24.35
C ALA A 470 0.17 -0.82 -23.47
N LEU A 471 -1.14 -0.98 -23.25
CA LEU A 471 -1.91 -0.15 -22.31
C LEU A 471 -1.50 -0.41 -20.85
N THR A 472 -1.14 -1.65 -20.52
CA THR A 472 -0.53 -2.00 -19.22
C THR A 472 0.81 -1.27 -19.03
N LEU A 473 1.70 -1.27 -20.03
CA LEU A 473 2.95 -0.49 -19.98
C LEU A 473 2.71 1.03 -19.89
N ARG A 474 1.73 1.56 -20.63
CA ARG A 474 1.32 2.97 -20.56
C ARG A 474 0.87 3.37 -19.14
N THR A 475 0.23 2.43 -18.42
CA THR A 475 -0.18 2.59 -17.01
C THR A 475 1.01 2.49 -16.05
N LEU A 476 1.96 1.57 -16.27
CA LEU A 476 3.23 1.52 -15.52
C LEU A 476 4.02 2.84 -15.66
N LEU A 477 4.03 3.43 -16.85
CA LEU A 477 4.61 4.75 -17.13
C LEU A 477 3.83 5.92 -16.49
N GLY A 478 2.64 5.67 -15.93
CA GLY A 478 1.87 6.62 -15.15
C GLY A 478 1.05 7.62 -15.96
N ASP A 479 0.74 7.34 -17.23
CA ASP A 479 -0.30 8.08 -17.96
C ASP A 479 -1.71 7.71 -17.39
N PRO A 480 -2.73 8.58 -17.51
CA PRO A 480 -4.07 8.30 -16.96
C PRO A 480 -4.73 7.07 -17.61
N CYS A 481 -5.51 6.31 -16.84
CA CYS A 481 -6.36 5.24 -17.37
C CYS A 481 -7.36 5.81 -18.39
N PRO A 482 -7.41 5.33 -19.65
CA PRO A 482 -8.47 5.76 -20.58
C PRO A 482 -9.85 5.42 -20.02
N MET A 483 -10.89 6.15 -20.44
CA MET A 483 -12.27 5.77 -20.11
C MET A 483 -12.61 4.42 -20.76
N ILE A 484 -13.20 3.51 -19.98
CA ILE A 484 -13.83 2.26 -20.44
C ILE A 484 -15.29 2.50 -20.82
N GLU A 485 -15.89 1.50 -21.47
CA GLU A 485 -17.31 1.50 -21.81
C GLU A 485 -18.21 1.37 -20.56
N ASP A 486 -19.46 1.83 -20.66
CA ASP A 486 -20.43 1.82 -19.55
C ASP A 486 -20.69 0.38 -19.05
N LEU A 487 -20.58 0.17 -17.72
CA LEU A 487 -20.54 -1.16 -17.12
C LEU A 487 -21.91 -1.84 -17.03
N VAL A 488 -21.99 -3.09 -17.51
CA VAL A 488 -23.10 -4.02 -17.24
C VAL A 488 -23.07 -4.53 -15.79
N PRO A 489 -24.17 -5.04 -15.23
CA PRO A 489 -24.14 -5.70 -13.92
C PRO A 489 -23.24 -6.96 -13.95
N PRO A 490 -22.41 -7.23 -12.92
CA PRO A 490 -21.66 -8.47 -12.77
C PRO A 490 -22.56 -9.70 -12.85
N CYS A 491 -22.12 -10.75 -13.55
CA CYS A 491 -22.94 -11.92 -13.83
C CYS A 491 -23.18 -12.78 -12.58
N LYS A 492 -24.22 -13.63 -12.61
CA LYS A 492 -24.60 -14.45 -11.44
C LYS A 492 -23.50 -15.43 -11.03
N SER A 493 -22.84 -16.07 -12.00
CA SER A 493 -21.71 -16.97 -11.77
C SER A 493 -20.56 -16.29 -11.01
N ILE A 494 -20.32 -14.98 -11.24
CA ILE A 494 -19.30 -14.20 -10.53
C ILE A 494 -19.78 -13.69 -9.17
N GLN A 495 -21.06 -13.34 -9.02
CA GLN A 495 -21.65 -13.09 -7.70
C GLN A 495 -21.49 -14.31 -6.78
N GLU A 496 -21.81 -15.50 -7.28
CA GLU A 496 -21.67 -16.76 -6.54
C GLU A 496 -20.20 -17.10 -6.27
N THR A 497 -19.30 -16.90 -7.25
CA THR A 497 -17.86 -17.13 -7.09
C THR A 497 -17.23 -16.19 -6.04
N ILE A 498 -17.54 -14.89 -6.07
CA ILE A 498 -17.06 -13.91 -5.08
C ILE A 498 -17.55 -14.29 -3.68
N LEU A 499 -18.84 -14.62 -3.52
CA LEU A 499 -19.41 -15.04 -2.23
C LEU A 499 -18.81 -16.35 -1.71
N ASN A 500 -18.49 -17.30 -2.61
CA ASN A 500 -17.81 -18.55 -2.28
C ASN A 500 -16.38 -18.32 -1.74
N VAL A 501 -15.62 -17.42 -2.38
CA VAL A 501 -14.25 -17.06 -1.97
C VAL A 501 -14.27 -16.31 -0.64
N ILE A 502 -15.12 -15.28 -0.50
CA ILE A 502 -15.30 -14.52 0.75
C ILE A 502 -15.65 -15.48 1.90
N TYR A 503 -16.58 -16.42 1.67
CA TYR A 503 -16.94 -17.43 2.66
C TYR A 503 -15.74 -18.29 3.11
N ALA A 504 -14.91 -18.74 2.17
CA ALA A 504 -13.76 -19.59 2.45
C ALA A 504 -12.65 -18.84 3.22
N HIS A 505 -12.45 -17.56 2.93
CA HIS A 505 -11.34 -16.77 3.47
C HIS A 505 -11.68 -15.94 4.74
N ARG A 506 -12.96 -15.71 5.08
CA ARG A 506 -13.39 -14.86 6.22
C ARG A 506 -12.89 -15.26 7.61
N LEU A 507 -12.44 -16.51 7.81
CA LEU A 507 -11.83 -16.93 9.08
C LEU A 507 -10.35 -16.51 9.18
N HIS A 508 -9.73 -16.15 8.06
CA HIS A 508 -8.30 -15.81 7.93
C HIS A 508 -8.07 -14.30 7.72
N TRP A 509 -9.05 -13.61 7.13
CA TRP A 509 -8.99 -12.18 6.80
C TRP A 509 -10.17 -11.42 7.40
N LYS A 510 -9.88 -10.33 8.13
CA LYS A 510 -10.87 -9.52 8.85
C LYS A 510 -11.72 -8.67 7.91
N CYS A 511 -11.19 -8.30 6.75
CA CYS A 511 -11.90 -7.54 5.70
C CYS A 511 -13.14 -8.25 5.14
N TYR A 512 -13.30 -9.56 5.39
CA TYR A 512 -14.45 -10.38 5.01
C TYR A 512 -15.36 -10.72 6.19
N GLN A 513 -15.17 -10.11 7.36
CA GLN A 513 -16.00 -10.31 8.56
C GLN A 513 -17.11 -9.22 8.61
N HIS A 514 -17.74 -8.96 7.46
CA HIS A 514 -18.66 -7.85 7.22
C HIS A 514 -20.03 -8.29 6.67
N GLN A 515 -20.13 -9.51 6.13
CA GLN A 515 -21.40 -10.16 5.78
C GLN A 515 -22.15 -10.61 7.03
N ASP A 516 -23.48 -10.50 6.98
CA ASP A 516 -24.37 -11.13 7.95
C ASP A 516 -24.22 -12.67 7.94
N SER A 517 -24.70 -13.34 8.98
CA SER A 517 -24.61 -14.81 9.07
C SER A 517 -25.90 -15.49 9.51
N TYR A 518 -26.09 -16.73 9.06
CA TYR A 518 -27.26 -17.56 9.39
C TYR A 518 -26.86 -19.01 9.72
N SER A 519 -27.63 -19.68 10.58
CA SER A 519 -27.47 -21.11 10.82
C SER A 519 -28.24 -21.92 9.78
N VAL A 520 -27.56 -22.83 9.10
CA VAL A 520 -28.15 -23.73 8.08
C VAL A 520 -29.16 -24.69 8.72
N ASN A 521 -29.03 -24.97 10.01
CA ASN A 521 -29.94 -25.83 10.78
C ASN A 521 -31.25 -25.14 11.21
N SER A 522 -31.44 -23.85 10.90
CA SER A 522 -32.61 -23.09 11.33
C SER A 522 -33.79 -23.17 10.34
N THR A 523 -35.00 -23.42 10.86
CA THR A 523 -36.25 -23.51 10.07
C THR A 523 -36.83 -22.13 9.75
N SER A 524 -36.10 -21.34 8.95
CA SER A 524 -36.55 -20.01 8.53
C SER A 524 -37.76 -20.04 7.57
N SER A 525 -38.56 -18.98 7.60
CA SER A 525 -39.62 -18.73 6.61
C SER A 525 -39.08 -18.63 5.18
N SER A 526 -39.97 -18.78 4.19
CA SER A 526 -39.67 -18.69 2.74
C SER A 526 -38.87 -17.44 2.38
N ASP A 527 -39.29 -16.30 2.91
CA ASP A 527 -38.89 -14.99 2.41
C ASP A 527 -37.45 -14.64 2.81
N LYS A 528 -36.95 -15.24 3.90
CA LYS A 528 -35.56 -15.08 4.35
C LYS A 528 -34.52 -15.79 3.47
N LYS A 529 -34.93 -16.59 2.49
CA LYS A 529 -34.02 -17.40 1.66
C LYS A 529 -33.41 -16.66 0.47
N GLN A 530 -33.90 -15.47 0.10
CA GLN A 530 -33.39 -14.75 -1.08
C GLN A 530 -32.09 -13.97 -0.82
N ASP A 531 -31.93 -13.40 0.38
CA ASP A 531 -30.70 -12.71 0.79
C ASP A 531 -29.65 -13.64 1.45
N GLN A 532 -29.82 -14.97 1.33
CA GLN A 532 -28.86 -15.98 1.80
C GLN A 532 -28.01 -16.52 0.64
N HIS A 533 -26.76 -16.85 0.90
CA HIS A 533 -25.89 -17.58 -0.03
C HIS A 533 -25.37 -18.85 0.61
N LEU A 534 -25.48 -19.99 -0.07
CA LEU A 534 -24.92 -21.27 0.36
C LEU A 534 -23.79 -21.68 -0.59
N PRO A 535 -22.53 -21.76 -0.13
CA PRO A 535 -21.44 -22.23 -0.96
C PRO A 535 -21.61 -23.67 -1.41
N ILE A 536 -21.36 -23.92 -2.70
CA ILE A 536 -21.42 -25.26 -3.32
C ILE A 536 -20.07 -25.53 -3.98
N VAL A 537 -19.49 -26.70 -3.72
CA VAL A 537 -18.26 -27.18 -4.38
C VAL A 537 -18.64 -28.18 -5.46
N LEU A 538 -18.34 -27.84 -6.72
CA LEU A 538 -18.50 -28.73 -7.87
C LEU A 538 -17.14 -29.08 -8.48
N PHE A 539 -17.06 -30.29 -9.04
CA PHE A 539 -15.99 -30.69 -9.96
C PHE A 539 -16.53 -31.70 -10.97
N ASN A 540 -16.50 -31.33 -12.24
CA ASN A 540 -16.97 -32.09 -13.39
C ASN A 540 -15.82 -32.56 -14.31
N GLY A 541 -14.58 -32.14 -14.03
CA GLY A 541 -13.42 -32.49 -14.83
C GLY A 541 -13.07 -33.99 -14.84
N PRO A 542 -12.22 -34.43 -15.80
CA PRO A 542 -11.78 -35.81 -15.90
C PRO A 542 -10.97 -36.29 -14.68
N ASP A 543 -11.24 -37.52 -14.22
CA ASP A 543 -10.47 -38.17 -13.14
C ASP A 543 -9.17 -38.83 -13.64
N GLU A 544 -9.04 -39.10 -14.94
CA GLU A 544 -7.82 -39.63 -15.57
C GLU A 544 -7.28 -38.62 -16.60
N LEU A 545 -5.96 -38.38 -16.59
CA LEU A 545 -5.27 -37.65 -17.66
C LEU A 545 -4.60 -38.62 -18.63
N PRO A 546 -4.48 -38.27 -19.93
CA PRO A 546 -3.75 -39.09 -20.89
C PRO A 546 -2.25 -39.20 -20.51
N THR A 547 -1.62 -40.27 -20.97
CA THR A 547 -0.18 -40.52 -20.75
C THR A 547 0.70 -40.09 -21.92
N ILE A 548 0.07 -39.70 -23.03
CA ILE A 548 0.68 -39.12 -24.23
C ILE A 548 -0.24 -37.98 -24.66
N PHE A 549 0.31 -36.80 -24.90
CA PHE A 549 -0.40 -35.60 -25.31
C PHE A 549 -0.21 -35.33 -26.81
N GLU A 550 -1.24 -34.80 -27.46
CA GLU A 550 -1.18 -34.44 -28.88
C GLU A 550 -0.33 -33.19 -29.10
N THR A 551 0.52 -33.23 -30.12
CA THR A 551 1.57 -32.22 -30.38
C THR A 551 1.27 -31.29 -31.56
N ARG A 552 0.17 -31.52 -32.29
CA ARG A 552 -0.21 -30.86 -33.55
C ARG A 552 -1.72 -30.61 -33.57
N ASN A 553 -2.16 -29.41 -33.93
CA ASN A 553 -3.57 -28.99 -34.00
C ASN A 553 -4.38 -29.17 -32.69
N CYS A 554 -3.70 -29.29 -31.54
CA CYS A 554 -4.28 -29.59 -30.23
C CYS A 554 -4.85 -28.34 -29.52
N TYR A 555 -5.54 -27.47 -30.25
CA TYR A 555 -6.01 -26.16 -29.79
C TYR A 555 -7.26 -25.71 -30.57
N PRO A 556 -8.12 -24.86 -29.97
CA PRO A 556 -9.29 -24.31 -30.66
C PRO A 556 -8.87 -23.48 -31.89
N VAL A 557 -9.68 -23.54 -32.95
CA VAL A 557 -9.50 -22.75 -34.18
C VAL A 557 -10.78 -21.99 -34.47
N GLN A 558 -10.70 -20.66 -34.49
CA GLN A 558 -11.83 -19.78 -34.82
C GLN A 558 -12.12 -19.80 -36.33
N SER A 559 -13.40 -19.66 -36.69
CA SER A 559 -13.80 -19.47 -38.09
C SER A 559 -13.40 -18.09 -38.62
N GLN A 560 -13.38 -17.94 -39.96
CA GLN A 560 -13.05 -16.67 -40.60
C GLN A 560 -14.08 -15.56 -40.29
N ASP A 561 -15.34 -15.91 -40.07
CA ASP A 561 -16.41 -14.96 -39.74
C ASP A 561 -16.29 -14.48 -38.28
N GLU A 562 -15.96 -15.38 -37.34
CA GLU A 562 -15.63 -15.01 -35.95
C GLU A 562 -14.40 -14.11 -35.90
N LEU A 563 -13.32 -14.48 -36.61
CA LEU A 563 -12.13 -13.65 -36.74
C LEU A 563 -12.47 -12.28 -37.33
N HIS A 564 -13.36 -12.18 -38.32
CA HIS A 564 -13.76 -10.89 -38.89
C HIS A 564 -14.43 -9.98 -37.85
N GLU A 565 -15.42 -10.49 -37.10
CA GLU A 565 -16.11 -9.71 -36.08
C GLU A 565 -15.23 -9.40 -34.86
N ILE A 566 -14.31 -10.29 -34.47
CA ILE A 566 -13.28 -10.02 -33.44
C ILE A 566 -12.36 -8.87 -33.89
N ASN A 567 -11.84 -8.93 -35.12
CA ASN A 567 -10.98 -7.87 -35.67
C ASN A 567 -11.69 -6.52 -35.67
N LYS A 568 -12.95 -6.49 -36.14
CA LYS A 568 -13.83 -5.32 -36.19
C LYS A 568 -14.16 -4.76 -34.80
N LYS A 569 -14.39 -5.62 -33.80
CA LYS A 569 -14.56 -5.22 -32.38
C LYS A 569 -13.28 -4.57 -31.85
N LEU A 570 -12.13 -5.21 -32.02
CA LEU A 570 -10.84 -4.69 -31.53
C LEU A 570 -10.44 -3.38 -32.21
N GLU A 571 -10.67 -3.24 -33.51
CA GLU A 571 -10.43 -1.98 -34.24
C GLU A 571 -11.36 -0.85 -33.79
N HIS A 572 -12.63 -1.15 -33.46
CA HIS A 572 -13.52 -0.17 -32.85
C HIS A 572 -13.03 0.26 -31.44
N LEU A 573 -12.63 -0.70 -30.60
CA LEU A 573 -12.07 -0.42 -29.26
C LEU A 573 -10.82 0.47 -29.35
N GLN A 574 -9.88 0.15 -30.25
CA GLN A 574 -8.70 0.98 -30.50
C GLN A 574 -9.03 2.40 -30.98
N GLN A 575 -10.14 2.59 -31.70
CA GLN A 575 -10.58 3.92 -32.18
C GLN A 575 -11.26 4.76 -31.10
N ILE A 576 -12.05 4.15 -30.20
CA ILE A 576 -12.73 4.89 -29.12
C ILE A 576 -11.86 5.13 -27.88
N THR A 577 -10.81 4.31 -27.68
CA THR A 577 -9.91 4.42 -26.51
C THR A 577 -9.09 5.71 -26.58
N ASN A 578 -9.55 6.76 -25.89
CA ASN A 578 -8.90 8.06 -25.89
C ASN A 578 -7.61 8.06 -25.05
N LEU A 579 -6.47 7.83 -25.71
CA LEU A 579 -5.15 7.81 -25.07
C LEU A 579 -4.53 9.21 -24.82
N LYS A 580 -5.22 10.30 -25.20
CA LYS A 580 -4.73 11.68 -25.00
C LYS A 580 -4.46 11.95 -23.51
N LYS A 581 -3.36 12.65 -23.27
CA LYS A 581 -3.01 13.25 -21.98
C LYS A 581 -2.75 14.73 -22.15
N ALA A 582 -3.06 15.51 -21.12
CA ALA A 582 -2.69 16.93 -21.08
C ALA A 582 -1.16 17.11 -21.03
N PRO A 583 -0.62 18.26 -21.48
CA PRO A 583 0.80 18.56 -21.34
C PRO A 583 1.23 18.74 -19.87
N ASN A 584 0.33 19.25 -19.01
CA ASN A 584 0.60 19.43 -17.59
C ASN A 584 -0.13 18.36 -16.77
N ARG A 585 0.56 17.72 -15.81
CA ARG A 585 -0.04 16.64 -15.02
C ARG A 585 -0.99 17.15 -13.94
N VAL A 586 -0.57 18.17 -13.22
CA VAL A 586 -1.35 18.77 -12.12
C VAL A 586 -1.26 20.28 -12.23
N CYS A 587 -2.41 20.94 -12.10
CA CYS A 587 -2.48 22.38 -11.86
C CYS A 587 -2.89 22.66 -10.41
N ILE A 588 -2.43 23.79 -9.86
CA ILE A 588 -2.77 24.28 -8.53
C ILE A 588 -3.29 25.70 -8.70
N VAL A 589 -4.34 26.07 -7.98
CA VAL A 589 -4.75 27.47 -7.82
C VAL A 589 -4.71 27.86 -6.34
N TYR A 590 -4.20 29.06 -6.09
CA TYR A 590 -4.09 29.71 -4.79
C TYR A 590 -4.11 31.23 -5.03
N ASP A 591 -4.72 32.01 -4.13
CA ASP A 591 -4.83 33.46 -4.28
C ASP A 591 -4.94 34.18 -2.93
N ASP A 592 -3.99 35.09 -2.65
CA ASP A 592 -3.92 35.84 -1.39
C ASP A 592 -5.16 36.72 -1.12
N ARG A 593 -5.99 37.04 -2.13
CA ARG A 593 -7.23 37.80 -1.92
C ARG A 593 -8.21 37.05 -1.02
N MET A 594 -8.17 35.72 -1.02
CA MET A 594 -8.98 34.86 -0.14
C MET A 594 -8.59 34.97 1.34
N LEU A 595 -7.43 35.53 1.68
CA LEU A 595 -7.00 35.74 3.07
C LEU A 595 -7.76 36.89 3.76
N LYS A 596 -8.40 37.77 2.99
CA LYS A 596 -9.05 38.97 3.52
C LYS A 596 -10.40 38.74 4.21
N HIS A 597 -11.02 37.57 4.02
CA HIS A 597 -12.18 37.16 4.79
C HIS A 597 -11.69 36.52 6.10
N TYR A 598 -11.89 37.18 7.23
CA TYR A 598 -11.52 36.69 8.56
C TYR A 598 -12.51 37.19 9.61
N ASN A 599 -12.57 36.50 10.75
CA ASN A 599 -13.45 36.86 11.85
C ASN A 599 -12.79 37.97 12.69
N VAL A 600 -13.43 39.13 12.78
CA VAL A 600 -12.94 40.30 13.56
C VAL A 600 -13.40 40.28 15.03
N VAL A 601 -14.19 39.29 15.43
CA VAL A 601 -14.78 39.17 16.77
C VAL A 601 -14.14 38.02 17.57
N ASP A 602 -13.68 36.99 16.88
CA ASP A 602 -13.04 35.80 17.46
C ASP A 602 -11.82 35.40 16.61
N GLU A 603 -10.62 35.65 17.15
CA GLU A 603 -9.34 35.28 16.52
C GLU A 603 -9.03 33.78 16.66
N SER A 604 -9.73 33.06 17.55
CA SER A 604 -9.58 31.61 17.74
C SER A 604 -10.39 30.78 16.75
N HIS A 605 -11.24 31.43 15.95
CA HIS A 605 -12.17 30.81 15.01
C HIS A 605 -11.48 29.77 14.09
N PRO A 606 -12.03 28.55 13.93
CA PRO A 606 -11.34 27.45 13.26
C PRO A 606 -11.14 27.68 11.76
N GLU A 607 -12.15 28.22 11.07
CA GLU A 607 -12.01 28.65 9.68
C GLU A 607 -11.29 30.01 9.66
N LYS A 608 -10.01 30.02 9.23
CA LYS A 608 -9.11 31.18 9.28
C LYS A 608 -8.12 31.22 8.10
N PRO A 609 -7.59 32.41 7.72
CA PRO A 609 -6.65 32.56 6.60
C PRO A 609 -5.40 31.67 6.67
N GLY A 610 -4.95 31.31 7.88
CA GLY A 610 -3.84 30.41 8.13
C GLY A 610 -3.97 29.01 7.50
N ARG A 611 -5.20 28.58 7.14
CA ARG A 611 -5.46 27.27 6.52
C ARG A 611 -4.78 27.15 5.15
N ILE A 612 -5.12 28.04 4.22
CA ILE A 612 -4.62 27.97 2.83
C ILE A 612 -3.14 28.35 2.71
N THR A 613 -2.64 29.26 3.56
CA THR A 613 -1.21 29.63 3.61
C THR A 613 -0.33 28.49 4.08
N SER A 614 -0.75 27.72 5.09
CA SER A 614 -0.04 26.52 5.55
C SER A 614 -0.01 25.42 4.49
N ILE A 615 -1.13 25.16 3.81
CA ILE A 615 -1.18 24.18 2.71
C ILE A 615 -0.22 24.59 1.58
N PHE A 616 -0.29 25.85 1.13
CA PHE A 616 0.56 26.37 0.05
C PHE A 616 2.05 26.36 0.44
N SER A 617 2.38 26.68 1.69
CA SER A 617 3.75 26.58 2.22
C SER A 617 4.23 25.13 2.29
N LYS A 618 3.39 24.18 2.72
CA LYS A 618 3.75 22.75 2.74
C LYS A 618 3.95 22.19 1.32
N HIS A 619 3.17 22.65 0.34
CA HIS A 619 3.38 22.35 -1.08
C HIS A 619 4.71 22.90 -1.60
N LYS A 620 5.18 24.05 -1.09
CA LYS A 620 6.51 24.58 -1.37
C LYS A 620 7.60 23.73 -0.70
N ASP A 621 7.43 23.38 0.58
CA ASP A 621 8.38 22.56 1.35
C ASP A 621 8.64 21.18 0.75
N TYR A 622 7.63 20.60 0.09
CA TYR A 622 7.66 19.29 -0.59
C TYR A 622 8.00 19.40 -2.09
N ASN A 623 8.38 20.60 -2.53
CA ASN A 623 8.66 20.97 -3.91
C ASN A 623 7.58 20.59 -4.94
N LEU A 624 6.30 20.65 -4.54
CA LEU A 624 5.17 20.38 -5.42
C LEU A 624 4.87 21.58 -6.32
N LEU A 625 5.12 22.81 -5.86
CA LEU A 625 4.90 24.03 -6.65
C LEU A 625 5.83 24.15 -7.87
N GLU A 626 7.00 23.51 -7.88
CA GLU A 626 7.87 23.42 -9.06
C GLU A 626 7.47 22.29 -10.03
N ARG A 627 6.58 21.38 -9.60
CA ARG A 627 6.17 20.17 -10.35
C ARG A 627 4.75 20.26 -10.92
N CYS A 628 4.00 21.28 -10.51
CA CYS A 628 2.65 21.59 -10.96
C CYS A 628 2.64 22.95 -11.69
N ILE A 629 1.63 23.21 -12.53
CA ILE A 629 1.38 24.59 -12.99
C ILE A 629 0.59 25.36 -11.92
N LEU A 630 1.07 26.53 -11.53
CA LEU A 630 0.30 27.48 -10.73
C LEU A 630 -0.58 28.34 -11.64
N LEU A 631 -1.89 28.24 -11.46
CA LEU A 631 -2.91 29.05 -12.14
C LEU A 631 -3.19 30.33 -11.33
N GLN A 632 -3.53 31.41 -12.02
CA GLN A 632 -3.96 32.66 -11.41
C GLN A 632 -5.45 32.56 -11.03
N GLY A 633 -5.79 32.81 -9.75
CA GLY A 633 -7.19 32.87 -9.32
C GLY A 633 -7.97 33.99 -10.02
N ARG A 634 -9.23 33.70 -10.40
CA ARG A 634 -10.19 34.67 -10.93
C ARG A 634 -11.41 34.79 -10.02
N ALA A 635 -12.19 35.85 -10.18
CA ALA A 635 -13.54 35.90 -9.61
C ALA A 635 -14.48 35.06 -10.47
N ALA A 636 -15.47 34.44 -9.84
CA ALA A 636 -16.66 33.97 -10.53
C ALA A 636 -17.50 35.19 -10.97
N SER A 637 -18.14 35.11 -12.13
CA SER A 637 -19.12 36.09 -12.55
C SER A 637 -20.43 35.91 -11.78
N GLU A 638 -21.34 36.88 -11.90
CA GLU A 638 -22.65 36.78 -11.28
C GLU A 638 -23.47 35.64 -11.91
N GLU A 639 -23.39 35.49 -13.23
CA GLU A 639 -24.01 34.40 -13.99
C GLU A 639 -23.48 33.01 -13.61
N GLU A 640 -22.17 32.89 -13.31
CA GLU A 640 -21.57 31.64 -12.82
C GLU A 640 -22.06 31.27 -11.40
N ILE A 641 -22.22 32.25 -10.51
CA ILE A 641 -22.75 32.02 -9.14
C ILE A 641 -24.24 31.66 -9.20
N LEU A 642 -25.01 32.31 -10.08
CA LEU A 642 -26.44 32.05 -10.32
C LEU A 642 -26.75 30.65 -10.90
N LEU A 643 -25.74 29.84 -11.24
CA LEU A 643 -25.93 28.42 -11.56
C LEU A 643 -26.41 27.61 -10.34
N ALA A 644 -26.13 28.06 -9.12
CA ALA A 644 -26.40 27.34 -7.88
C ALA A 644 -27.05 28.18 -6.77
N HIS A 645 -27.27 29.48 -7.00
CA HIS A 645 -27.73 30.45 -5.98
C HIS A 645 -28.81 31.38 -6.54
N THR A 646 -29.74 31.81 -5.67
CA THR A 646 -30.77 32.80 -6.00
C THR A 646 -30.19 34.22 -6.16
N GLN A 647 -30.84 35.04 -6.99
CA GLN A 647 -30.47 36.45 -7.17
C GLN A 647 -30.56 37.26 -5.87
N ASP A 648 -31.59 37.03 -5.06
CA ASP A 648 -31.77 37.74 -3.78
C ASP A 648 -30.63 37.43 -2.81
N TYR A 649 -30.18 36.17 -2.75
CA TYR A 649 -29.03 35.78 -1.94
C TYR A 649 -27.71 36.36 -2.46
N LEU A 650 -27.45 36.27 -3.76
CA LEU A 650 -26.30 36.89 -4.41
C LEU A 650 -26.22 38.39 -4.12
N ASP A 651 -27.32 39.13 -4.29
CA ASP A 651 -27.38 40.55 -4.00
C ASP A 651 -27.19 40.85 -2.51
N ASN A 652 -27.64 39.97 -1.61
CA ASN A 652 -27.41 40.12 -0.17
C ASN A 652 -25.95 39.89 0.22
N ILE A 653 -25.25 38.91 -0.38
CA ILE A 653 -23.81 38.73 -0.19
C ILE A 653 -23.02 39.90 -0.80
N LYS A 654 -23.38 40.40 -1.99
CA LYS A 654 -22.73 41.59 -2.60
C LYS A 654 -22.81 42.82 -1.69
N LYS A 655 -23.95 43.07 -1.03
CA LYS A 655 -24.14 44.16 -0.05
C LYS A 655 -23.20 44.09 1.16
N THR A 656 -22.54 42.95 1.43
CA THR A 656 -21.59 42.84 2.56
C THR A 656 -20.43 43.83 2.45
N ALA A 657 -19.97 44.13 1.22
CA ALA A 657 -18.86 45.05 0.96
C ALA A 657 -19.14 46.51 1.36
N GLU A 658 -20.41 46.91 1.36
CA GLU A 658 -20.85 48.26 1.77
C GLU A 658 -21.37 48.30 3.22
N THR A 659 -21.57 47.13 3.85
CA THR A 659 -22.16 47.00 5.18
C THR A 659 -21.10 47.11 6.28
N LYS A 660 -21.41 47.87 7.35
CA LYS A 660 -20.49 48.08 8.47
C LYS A 660 -20.34 46.82 9.32
N LEU A 661 -19.13 46.58 9.85
CA LEU A 661 -18.79 45.40 10.67
C LEU A 661 -19.81 45.07 11.78
N LYS A 662 -20.37 46.08 12.46
CA LYS A 662 -21.39 45.87 13.50
C LYS A 662 -22.69 45.26 12.95
N ASP A 663 -23.10 45.71 11.76
CA ASP A 663 -24.33 45.28 11.12
C ASP A 663 -24.12 43.93 10.41
N LEU A 664 -22.92 43.68 9.86
CA LEU A 664 -22.46 42.36 9.41
C LEU A 664 -22.45 41.33 10.54
N ALA A 665 -21.91 41.66 11.73
CA ALA A 665 -21.92 40.76 12.88
C ALA A 665 -23.35 40.43 13.34
N LYS A 666 -24.29 41.39 13.22
CA LYS A 666 -25.70 41.15 13.49
C LYS A 666 -26.34 40.22 12.44
N GLN A 667 -26.05 40.42 11.14
CA GLN A 667 -26.51 39.52 10.08
C GLN A 667 -25.97 38.10 10.28
N ALA A 668 -24.66 37.97 10.53
CA ALA A 668 -23.99 36.72 10.85
C ALA A 668 -24.64 35.99 12.04
N SER A 669 -25.02 36.71 13.11
CA SER A 669 -25.71 36.12 14.28
C SER A 669 -27.11 35.56 14.01
N SER A 670 -27.67 35.76 12.80
CA SER A 670 -28.92 35.13 12.35
C SER A 670 -28.73 33.95 11.39
N LEU A 671 -27.48 33.63 11.03
CA LEU A 671 -27.09 32.51 10.17
C LEU A 671 -26.49 31.39 11.02
N ASN A 672 -26.58 30.14 10.55
CA ASN A 672 -26.03 29.01 11.30
C ASN A 672 -24.52 28.89 11.07
N SER A 673 -23.74 29.26 12.09
CA SER A 673 -22.28 29.09 12.13
C SER A 673 -21.55 29.78 10.96
N VAL A 674 -21.90 31.05 10.70
CA VAL A 674 -21.28 31.90 9.67
C VAL A 674 -20.74 33.19 10.33
N TYR A 675 -19.60 33.68 9.84
CA TYR A 675 -19.12 35.03 10.13
C TYR A 675 -19.03 35.86 8.83
N LEU A 676 -19.18 37.18 8.92
CA LEU A 676 -19.20 38.08 7.76
C LEU A 676 -18.20 39.23 7.92
N HIS A 677 -17.56 39.59 6.82
CA HIS A 677 -16.56 40.66 6.68
C HIS A 677 -16.85 41.44 5.38
N PRO A 678 -16.46 42.73 5.22
CA PRO A 678 -16.70 43.45 3.97
C PRO A 678 -16.00 42.82 2.76
N GLU A 679 -14.93 42.06 2.98
CA GLU A 679 -14.24 41.29 1.93
C GLU A 679 -14.84 39.88 1.74
N THR A 680 -15.99 39.55 2.36
CA THR A 680 -16.68 38.25 2.19
C THR A 680 -17.08 38.04 0.73
N TRP A 681 -17.80 39.00 0.12
CA TRP A 681 -18.19 38.93 -1.30
C TRP A 681 -16.97 38.64 -2.20
N THR A 682 -15.93 39.45 -2.09
CA THR A 682 -14.73 39.31 -2.92
C THR A 682 -14.00 37.99 -2.66
N SER A 683 -13.83 37.57 -1.40
CA SER A 683 -13.14 36.31 -1.09
C SER A 683 -13.92 35.09 -1.58
N ALA A 684 -15.24 35.07 -1.40
CA ALA A 684 -16.09 33.97 -1.88
C ALA A 684 -16.15 33.90 -3.41
N ALA A 685 -16.25 35.06 -4.09
CA ALA A 685 -16.18 35.10 -5.56
C ALA A 685 -14.81 34.64 -6.10
N ILE A 686 -13.70 34.96 -5.43
CA ILE A 686 -12.37 34.42 -5.77
C ILE A 686 -12.29 32.91 -5.48
N SER A 687 -12.90 32.41 -4.39
CA SER A 687 -12.94 30.98 -4.05
C SER A 687 -13.59 30.16 -5.19
N ALA A 688 -14.82 30.51 -5.56
CA ALA A 688 -15.56 29.86 -6.64
C ALA A 688 -14.85 30.02 -8.00
N GLY A 689 -14.45 31.24 -8.36
CA GLY A 689 -13.82 31.51 -9.66
C GLY A 689 -12.45 30.85 -9.82
N SER A 690 -11.70 30.66 -8.74
CA SER A 690 -10.45 29.89 -8.75
C SER A 690 -10.70 28.41 -9.05
N LEU A 691 -11.74 27.81 -8.45
CA LEU A 691 -12.12 26.43 -8.79
C LEU A 691 -12.58 26.32 -10.26
N LEU A 692 -13.35 27.28 -10.77
CA LEU A 692 -13.72 27.32 -12.19
C LEU A 692 -12.50 27.43 -13.12
N GLN A 693 -11.47 28.18 -12.73
CA GLN A 693 -10.22 28.26 -13.50
C GLN A 693 -9.48 26.92 -13.60
N VAL A 694 -9.60 26.04 -12.59
CA VAL A 694 -9.08 24.66 -12.62
C VAL A 694 -9.94 23.76 -13.52
N VAL A 695 -11.28 23.88 -13.44
CA VAL A 695 -12.21 23.19 -14.35
C VAL A 695 -11.91 23.55 -15.81
N ASP A 696 -11.77 24.85 -16.12
CA ASP A 696 -11.41 25.35 -17.44
C ASP A 696 -10.09 24.74 -17.94
N SER A 697 -9.03 24.76 -17.12
CA SER A 697 -7.71 24.23 -17.54
C SER A 697 -7.73 22.73 -17.84
N ILE A 698 -8.57 21.96 -17.14
CA ILE A 698 -8.67 20.51 -17.30
C ILE A 698 -9.58 20.10 -18.46
N LEU A 699 -10.74 20.75 -18.60
CA LEU A 699 -11.69 20.43 -19.67
C LEU A 699 -11.24 20.96 -21.04
N ASN A 700 -10.47 22.06 -21.08
CA ASN A 700 -9.74 22.49 -22.28
C ASN A 700 -8.49 21.63 -22.59
N GLY A 701 -8.11 20.71 -21.69
CA GLY A 701 -7.03 19.74 -21.90
C GLY A 701 -5.60 20.30 -21.72
N GLU A 702 -5.45 21.44 -21.04
CA GLU A 702 -4.15 22.01 -20.67
C GLU A 702 -3.52 21.26 -19.49
N SER A 703 -4.36 20.81 -18.56
CA SER A 703 -3.99 20.15 -17.31
C SER A 703 -4.73 18.82 -17.16
N GLN A 704 -4.09 17.79 -16.58
CA GLN A 704 -4.71 16.46 -16.50
C GLN A 704 -5.64 16.34 -15.28
N SER A 705 -5.24 16.94 -14.17
CA SER A 705 -5.92 16.99 -12.87
C SER A 705 -5.56 18.30 -12.16
N GLY A 706 -6.19 18.60 -11.02
CA GLY A 706 -5.86 19.83 -10.30
C GLY A 706 -6.32 19.95 -8.84
N VAL A 707 -5.83 20.99 -8.17
CA VAL A 707 -6.08 21.27 -6.75
C VAL A 707 -6.38 22.76 -6.55
N ALA A 708 -7.51 23.04 -5.91
CA ALA A 708 -7.94 24.38 -5.50
C ALA A 708 -7.72 24.58 -4.00
N ILE A 709 -6.69 25.35 -3.66
CA ILE A 709 -6.32 25.71 -2.28
C ILE A 709 -7.09 26.99 -1.92
N VAL A 710 -8.41 26.86 -1.77
CA VAL A 710 -9.37 27.97 -1.73
C VAL A 710 -10.07 28.15 -0.38
N ARG A 711 -10.61 29.36 -0.13
CA ARG A 711 -11.53 29.66 0.99
C ARG A 711 -12.27 31.00 0.73
N PRO A 712 -13.46 31.25 1.33
CA PRO A 712 -14.24 30.37 2.20
C PRO A 712 -14.70 29.08 1.49
N PRO A 713 -15.04 28.03 2.27
CA PRO A 713 -15.63 26.79 1.76
C PRO A 713 -17.02 27.04 1.15
N GLY A 714 -17.63 25.99 0.60
CA GLY A 714 -18.90 26.04 -0.12
C GLY A 714 -19.92 24.95 0.18
N HIS A 715 -19.54 23.74 0.58
CA HIS A 715 -20.44 22.57 0.52
C HIS A 715 -21.70 22.63 1.43
N HIS A 716 -21.69 23.48 2.47
CA HIS A 716 -22.85 23.77 3.33
C HIS A 716 -23.77 24.89 2.82
N ALA A 717 -23.34 25.71 1.85
CA ALA A 717 -24.13 26.83 1.34
C ALA A 717 -25.29 26.32 0.47
N GLU A 718 -26.50 26.73 0.81
CA GLU A 718 -27.75 26.37 0.12
C GLU A 718 -28.11 27.44 -0.94
N GLU A 719 -29.19 27.23 -1.71
CA GLU A 719 -29.56 28.11 -2.84
C GLU A 719 -29.83 29.57 -2.42
N ASP A 720 -30.30 29.80 -1.19
CA ASP A 720 -30.63 31.13 -0.66
C ASP A 720 -29.94 31.51 0.67
N ALA A 721 -29.02 30.68 1.18
CA ALA A 721 -28.46 30.84 2.52
C ALA A 721 -27.00 30.38 2.70
N ALA A 722 -26.23 31.19 3.45
CA ALA A 722 -24.93 30.80 4.01
C ALA A 722 -25.11 29.93 5.26
N CYS A 723 -24.29 28.88 5.40
CA CYS A 723 -24.30 27.97 6.55
C CYS A 723 -22.88 27.37 6.74
N GLY A 724 -22.47 27.05 7.98
CA GLY A 724 -21.25 26.27 8.25
C GLY A 724 -19.99 26.85 7.59
N PHE A 725 -19.71 28.13 7.84
CA PHE A 725 -18.65 28.94 7.21
C PHE A 725 -18.72 29.10 5.67
N CYS A 726 -19.64 28.41 5.00
CA CYS A 726 -19.75 28.41 3.55
C CYS A 726 -20.57 29.60 3.05
N ILE A 727 -20.12 30.22 1.96
CA ILE A 727 -20.73 31.43 1.39
C ILE A 727 -21.34 31.16 0.00
N PHE A 728 -20.56 30.60 -0.92
CA PHE A 728 -21.07 30.11 -2.20
C PHE A 728 -20.68 28.66 -2.35
N ASN A 729 -21.60 27.84 -2.87
CA ASN A 729 -21.36 26.41 -3.07
C ASN A 729 -20.41 26.17 -4.26
N ASN A 730 -19.11 26.33 -4.00
CA ASN A 730 -18.04 26.25 -4.99
C ASN A 730 -18.14 24.99 -5.85
N VAL A 731 -18.38 23.83 -5.22
CA VAL A 731 -18.42 22.52 -5.90
C VAL A 731 -19.70 22.34 -6.74
N ALA A 732 -20.86 22.79 -6.28
CA ALA A 732 -22.10 22.73 -7.05
C ALA A 732 -22.10 23.72 -8.23
N ILE A 733 -21.52 24.93 -8.04
CA ILE A 733 -21.22 25.88 -9.12
C ILE A 733 -20.32 25.21 -10.17
N ALA A 734 -19.20 24.60 -9.74
CA ALA A 734 -18.26 23.94 -10.63
C ALA A 734 -18.86 22.76 -11.40
N ALA A 735 -19.71 21.94 -10.76
CA ALA A 735 -20.40 20.83 -11.41
C ALA A 735 -21.41 21.32 -12.47
N LYS A 736 -22.27 22.30 -12.11
CA LYS A 736 -23.25 22.87 -13.05
C LYS A 736 -22.58 23.68 -14.17
N TYR A 737 -21.44 24.30 -13.91
CA TYR A 737 -20.61 24.95 -14.94
C TYR A 737 -20.00 23.92 -15.91
N ALA A 738 -19.47 22.80 -15.42
CA ALA A 738 -18.96 21.73 -16.28
C ALA A 738 -20.07 21.11 -17.15
N VAL A 739 -21.29 20.94 -16.63
CA VAL A 739 -22.45 20.47 -17.39
C VAL A 739 -22.91 21.52 -18.42
N SER A 740 -23.10 22.78 -18.02
CA SER A 740 -23.72 23.81 -18.88
C SER A 740 -22.78 24.49 -19.87
N CYS A 741 -21.54 24.78 -19.47
CA CYS A 741 -20.57 25.51 -20.29
C CYS A 741 -19.64 24.55 -21.07
N HIS A 742 -19.22 23.44 -20.43
CA HIS A 742 -18.35 22.43 -21.06
C HIS A 742 -19.12 21.22 -21.64
N ASN A 743 -20.46 21.19 -21.51
CA ASN A 743 -21.36 20.19 -22.11
C ASN A 743 -21.14 18.75 -21.61
N LEU A 744 -20.62 18.57 -20.39
CA LEU A 744 -20.53 17.24 -19.76
C LEU A 744 -21.92 16.70 -19.41
N LYS A 745 -22.06 15.37 -19.50
CA LYS A 745 -23.30 14.63 -19.18
C LYS A 745 -23.24 13.98 -17.81
N ARG A 746 -22.04 13.69 -17.30
CA ARG A 746 -21.81 12.95 -16.05
C ARG A 746 -20.66 13.55 -15.24
N VAL A 747 -20.97 14.22 -14.13
CA VAL A 747 -19.98 14.73 -13.16
C VAL A 747 -20.15 14.00 -11.84
N LEU A 748 -19.08 13.43 -11.30
CA LEU A 748 -19.07 12.86 -9.95
C LEU A 748 -18.57 13.90 -8.96
N ILE A 749 -19.29 14.13 -7.87
CA ILE A 749 -18.81 14.80 -6.67
C ILE A 749 -18.63 13.74 -5.57
N VAL A 750 -17.41 13.63 -5.02
CA VAL A 750 -17.16 12.89 -3.79
C VAL A 750 -16.88 13.90 -2.68
N ASP A 751 -17.65 13.85 -1.60
CA ASP A 751 -17.45 14.64 -0.40
C ASP A 751 -16.91 13.75 0.72
N TRP A 752 -15.68 14.03 1.15
CA TRP A 752 -15.03 13.33 2.27
C TRP A 752 -14.80 14.25 3.48
N ASP A 753 -15.39 15.46 3.47
CA ASP A 753 -15.52 16.27 4.66
C ASP A 753 -16.31 15.51 5.73
N ILE A 754 -15.96 15.70 7.00
CA ILE A 754 -16.63 14.98 8.08
C ILE A 754 -18.05 15.48 8.34
N HIS A 755 -18.44 16.61 7.75
CA HIS A 755 -19.79 17.15 7.81
C HIS A 755 -20.56 16.86 6.51
N HIS A 756 -21.86 16.62 6.62
CA HIS A 756 -22.70 16.46 5.42
C HIS A 756 -22.85 17.79 4.69
N GLY A 757 -22.39 17.86 3.43
CA GLY A 757 -22.63 18.99 2.53
C GLY A 757 -24.10 19.15 2.14
N ASN A 758 -24.93 19.58 3.08
CA ASN A 758 -26.38 19.79 2.95
C ASN A 758 -26.74 20.67 1.74
N GLY A 759 -25.99 21.74 1.51
CA GLY A 759 -26.20 22.63 0.37
C GLY A 759 -25.86 21.97 -0.96
N THR A 760 -24.79 21.17 -0.99
CA THR A 760 -24.41 20.42 -2.19
C THR A 760 -25.47 19.38 -2.53
N GLN A 761 -26.01 18.68 -1.54
CA GLN A 761 -27.16 17.79 -1.73
C GLN A 761 -28.38 18.57 -2.22
N SER A 762 -28.84 19.62 -1.54
CA SER A 762 -30.11 20.29 -1.87
C SER A 762 -30.12 20.95 -3.26
N ILE A 763 -29.00 21.57 -3.68
CA ILE A 763 -28.82 22.19 -5.01
C ILE A 763 -28.79 21.16 -6.15
N LEU A 764 -28.54 19.88 -5.83
CA LEU A 764 -28.34 18.79 -6.80
C LEU A 764 -29.35 17.65 -6.69
N GLU A 765 -30.24 17.65 -5.70
CA GLU A 765 -31.04 16.47 -5.29
C GLU A 765 -31.95 15.91 -6.41
N ASN A 766 -32.26 16.71 -7.44
CA ASN A 766 -33.10 16.36 -8.60
C ASN A 766 -32.32 16.32 -9.93
N ASP A 767 -30.99 16.37 -9.89
CA ASP A 767 -30.12 16.37 -11.06
C ASP A 767 -29.57 14.95 -11.34
N SER A 768 -29.78 14.42 -12.54
CA SER A 768 -29.23 13.11 -12.95
C SER A 768 -27.88 13.23 -13.69
N SER A 769 -27.46 14.47 -14.01
CA SER A 769 -26.18 14.72 -14.71
C SER A 769 -25.00 14.89 -13.75
N ILE A 770 -25.29 14.93 -12.44
CA ILE A 770 -24.32 15.07 -11.36
C ILE A 770 -24.64 14.01 -10.29
N LEU A 771 -23.68 13.14 -9.99
CA LEU A 771 -23.76 12.15 -8.90
C LEU A 771 -23.02 12.71 -7.68
N TYR A 772 -23.69 12.77 -6.52
CA TYR A 772 -23.08 13.18 -5.24
C TYR A 772 -22.94 11.98 -4.30
N ILE A 773 -21.74 11.77 -3.74
CA ILE A 773 -21.45 10.74 -2.74
C ILE A 773 -20.77 11.40 -1.54
N SER A 774 -21.29 11.24 -0.31
CA SER A 774 -20.77 11.91 0.90
C SER A 774 -20.44 10.93 2.03
N LEU A 775 -19.25 11.06 2.64
CA LEU A 775 -18.72 10.20 3.71
C LEU A 775 -18.54 10.95 5.03
N HIS A 776 -19.64 11.35 5.65
CA HIS A 776 -19.66 12.28 6.78
C HIS A 776 -20.03 11.59 8.11
N ARG A 777 -19.75 12.24 9.23
CA ARG A 777 -20.28 11.88 10.55
C ARG A 777 -21.72 12.38 10.70
N TYR A 778 -22.57 11.50 11.20
CA TYR A 778 -24.01 11.73 11.31
C TYR A 778 -24.47 11.66 12.78
N ASP A 779 -23.89 10.75 13.57
CA ASP A 779 -24.29 10.47 14.96
C ASP A 779 -25.84 10.40 15.12
N ASN A 780 -26.51 9.63 14.26
CA ASN A 780 -27.98 9.50 14.19
C ASN A 780 -28.75 10.83 13.95
N GLY A 781 -28.11 11.81 13.30
CA GLY A 781 -28.66 13.14 13.03
C GLY A 781 -28.32 14.20 14.09
N SER A 782 -27.39 13.90 15.01
CA SER A 782 -26.96 14.85 16.06
C SER A 782 -25.62 15.53 15.77
N PHE A 783 -24.87 15.11 14.76
CA PHE A 783 -23.71 15.88 14.28
C PHE A 783 -24.14 17.01 13.34
N PHE A 784 -23.30 18.03 13.11
CA PHE A 784 -23.62 19.16 12.24
C PHE A 784 -23.77 18.67 10.78
N PRO A 785 -24.78 19.12 10.00
CA PRO A 785 -25.71 20.24 10.23
C PRO A 785 -27.05 19.88 10.94
N HIS A 786 -27.10 18.78 11.71
CA HIS A 786 -28.26 18.33 12.48
C HIS A 786 -29.50 17.94 11.64
N SER A 787 -29.30 17.65 10.34
CA SER A 787 -30.36 17.28 9.41
C SER A 787 -30.45 15.77 9.19
N LYS A 788 -31.68 15.25 9.10
CA LYS A 788 -31.95 13.86 8.67
C LYS A 788 -31.74 13.65 7.17
N ALA A 789 -31.57 14.73 6.39
CA ALA A 789 -31.25 14.66 4.96
C ALA A 789 -29.91 13.94 4.69
N ALA A 790 -29.01 13.96 5.67
CA ALA A 790 -27.71 13.27 5.65
C ALA A 790 -27.80 11.73 5.79
N ASN A 791 -28.96 11.14 6.06
CA ASN A 791 -29.03 9.70 6.28
C ASN A 791 -28.97 8.90 4.97
N TYR A 792 -28.52 7.64 5.06
CA TYR A 792 -28.38 6.70 3.94
C TYR A 792 -29.67 6.46 3.14
N ASN A 793 -30.85 6.72 3.73
CA ASN A 793 -32.15 6.53 3.09
C ASN A 793 -32.59 7.71 2.21
N VAL A 794 -31.75 8.73 2.02
CA VAL A 794 -32.06 9.93 1.25
C VAL A 794 -31.25 9.89 -0.05
N VAL A 795 -31.91 9.40 -1.08
CA VAL A 795 -31.29 8.88 -2.31
C VAL A 795 -31.35 9.86 -3.50
N GLY A 796 -31.85 11.08 -3.27
CA GLY A 796 -32.24 12.03 -4.31
C GLY A 796 -33.75 12.05 -4.52
N THR A 797 -34.21 12.89 -5.45
CA THR A 797 -35.63 13.08 -5.79
C THR A 797 -35.84 13.18 -7.29
N GLY A 798 -37.03 12.85 -7.78
CA GLY A 798 -37.42 13.10 -9.17
C GLY A 798 -36.53 12.39 -10.20
N LYS A 799 -35.66 13.14 -10.88
CA LYS A 799 -34.65 12.57 -11.80
C LYS A 799 -33.33 12.21 -11.11
N GLY A 800 -33.01 12.87 -9.99
CA GLY A 800 -31.82 12.61 -9.18
C GLY A 800 -31.97 11.40 -8.26
N GLU A 801 -33.09 10.68 -8.29
CA GLU A 801 -33.28 9.47 -7.48
C GLU A 801 -32.26 8.38 -7.85
N GLY A 802 -31.46 7.96 -6.86
CA GLY A 802 -30.29 7.10 -7.02
C GLY A 802 -28.96 7.84 -7.12
N PHE A 803 -28.97 9.13 -7.49
CA PHE A 803 -27.77 9.97 -7.75
C PHE A 803 -27.28 10.78 -6.54
N ASN A 804 -27.89 10.60 -5.35
CA ASN A 804 -27.38 11.11 -4.08
C ASN A 804 -27.11 9.94 -3.13
N VAL A 805 -25.85 9.77 -2.68
CA VAL A 805 -25.42 8.62 -1.86
C VAL A 805 -24.78 9.11 -0.57
N ASN A 806 -25.47 8.92 0.56
CA ASN A 806 -24.95 9.30 1.88
C ASN A 806 -24.40 8.08 2.62
N ILE A 807 -23.17 8.17 3.13
CA ILE A 807 -22.51 7.16 3.98
C ILE A 807 -22.36 7.71 5.42
N PRO A 808 -23.41 7.63 6.26
CA PRO A 808 -23.46 8.31 7.55
C PRO A 808 -22.72 7.55 8.67
N TRP A 809 -21.61 8.09 9.16
CA TRP A 809 -20.89 7.52 10.30
C TRP A 809 -21.63 7.82 11.62
N ASN A 810 -22.13 6.77 12.26
CA ASN A 810 -22.90 6.85 13.51
C ASN A 810 -22.05 6.78 14.80
N LYS A 811 -20.75 7.06 14.68
CA LYS A 811 -19.76 6.97 15.77
C LYS A 811 -18.55 7.85 15.47
N ARG A 812 -17.97 8.47 16.50
CA ARG A 812 -16.64 9.12 16.47
C ARG A 812 -15.50 8.12 16.26
N GLY A 813 -14.37 8.62 15.74
CA GLY A 813 -13.10 7.89 15.72
C GLY A 813 -12.93 6.92 14.56
N MET A 814 -13.72 7.04 13.49
CA MET A 814 -13.49 6.30 12.23
C MET A 814 -12.12 6.68 11.64
N GLY A 815 -11.41 5.73 11.05
CA GLY A 815 -10.12 5.93 10.41
C GLY A 815 -10.02 5.21 9.08
N ASP A 816 -8.79 4.87 8.69
CA ASP A 816 -8.48 4.42 7.33
C ASP A 816 -9.26 3.16 6.94
N ALA A 817 -9.36 2.16 7.84
CA ALA A 817 -10.12 0.94 7.56
C ALA A 817 -11.61 1.16 7.25
N GLU A 818 -12.27 2.11 7.92
CA GLU A 818 -13.66 2.48 7.59
C GLU A 818 -13.77 3.11 6.20
N TYR A 819 -12.83 3.98 5.83
CA TYR A 819 -12.83 4.64 4.52
C TYR A 819 -12.39 3.67 3.40
N ILE A 820 -11.45 2.75 3.64
CA ILE A 820 -11.12 1.64 2.73
C ILE A 820 -12.39 0.82 2.46
N ALA A 821 -13.11 0.41 3.51
CA ALA A 821 -14.33 -0.37 3.37
C ALA A 821 -15.41 0.38 2.58
N ALA A 822 -15.68 1.65 2.90
CA ALA A 822 -16.65 2.46 2.15
C ALA A 822 -16.25 2.66 0.68
N PHE A 823 -14.97 2.90 0.39
CA PHE A 823 -14.53 3.11 -1.00
C PHE A 823 -14.61 1.83 -1.83
N GLN A 824 -14.17 0.69 -1.31
CA GLN A 824 -14.22 -0.57 -2.08
C GLN A 824 -15.62 -1.17 -2.17
N GLN A 825 -16.50 -0.94 -1.18
CA GLN A 825 -17.87 -1.47 -1.18
C GLN A 825 -18.92 -0.55 -1.80
N VAL A 826 -18.75 0.78 -1.74
CA VAL A 826 -19.76 1.74 -2.20
C VAL A 826 -19.21 2.74 -3.22
N VAL A 827 -18.22 3.55 -2.84
CA VAL A 827 -17.82 4.72 -3.66
C VAL A 827 -17.29 4.29 -5.03
N MET A 828 -16.34 3.36 -5.08
CA MET A 828 -15.75 2.92 -6.35
C MET A 828 -16.70 2.05 -7.18
N PRO A 829 -17.46 1.06 -6.64
CA PRO A 829 -18.45 0.33 -7.43
C PRO A 829 -19.50 1.23 -8.10
N ILE A 830 -20.03 2.24 -7.39
CA ILE A 830 -20.98 3.21 -7.95
C ILE A 830 -20.28 4.11 -8.98
N ALA A 831 -19.12 4.68 -8.65
CA ALA A 831 -18.41 5.59 -9.53
C ALA A 831 -17.96 4.94 -10.86
N TYR A 832 -17.56 3.66 -10.82
CA TYR A 832 -17.28 2.87 -12.01
C TYR A 832 -18.54 2.58 -12.84
N GLN A 833 -19.69 2.32 -12.21
CA GLN A 833 -20.97 2.14 -12.92
C GLN A 833 -21.49 3.43 -13.55
N TYR A 834 -21.28 4.57 -12.88
CA TYR A 834 -21.65 5.89 -13.37
C TYR A 834 -20.72 6.41 -14.49
N ASN A 835 -19.47 5.95 -14.54
CA ASN A 835 -18.47 6.29 -15.58
C ASN A 835 -18.38 7.81 -15.86
N PRO A 836 -18.00 8.62 -14.85
CA PRO A 836 -18.03 10.08 -14.94
C PRO A 836 -17.03 10.65 -15.96
N GLU A 837 -17.38 11.81 -16.53
CA GLU A 837 -16.51 12.58 -17.44
C GLU A 837 -15.63 13.59 -16.68
N LEU A 838 -15.97 13.93 -15.43
CA LEU A 838 -15.16 14.72 -14.50
C LEU A 838 -15.43 14.24 -13.07
N VAL A 839 -14.38 14.18 -12.24
CA VAL A 839 -14.50 13.98 -10.79
C VAL A 839 -14.13 15.27 -10.06
N LEU A 840 -15.05 15.77 -9.24
CA LEU A 840 -14.81 16.82 -8.25
C LEU A 840 -14.74 16.15 -6.86
N VAL A 841 -13.85 16.65 -6.00
CA VAL A 841 -13.75 16.22 -4.61
C VAL A 841 -13.90 17.44 -3.70
N SER A 842 -14.97 17.44 -2.89
CA SER A 842 -15.09 18.32 -1.72
C SER A 842 -14.08 17.82 -0.69
N ALA A 843 -12.89 18.43 -0.71
CA ALA A 843 -11.72 17.95 -0.01
C ALA A 843 -11.63 18.57 1.40
N GLY A 844 -12.58 18.19 2.25
CA GLY A 844 -12.52 18.47 3.69
C GLY A 844 -11.49 17.60 4.39
N PHE A 845 -10.71 18.17 5.29
CA PHE A 845 -9.65 17.45 6.02
C PHE A 845 -9.89 17.43 7.54
N ASP A 846 -11.14 17.55 7.98
CA ASP A 846 -11.57 17.46 9.39
C ASP A 846 -11.95 16.05 9.83
N ALA A 847 -12.12 15.11 8.90
CA ALA A 847 -12.09 13.69 9.24
C ALA A 847 -10.66 13.23 9.65
N CYS A 848 -9.64 14.05 9.37
CA CYS A 848 -8.24 13.74 9.61
C CYS A 848 -7.89 13.72 11.11
N ILE A 849 -6.87 12.92 11.44
CA ILE A 849 -6.34 12.82 12.80
C ILE A 849 -5.95 14.20 13.38
N ALA A 850 -6.27 14.41 14.66
CA ALA A 850 -6.07 15.64 15.42
C ALA A 850 -6.82 16.88 14.91
N ASP A 851 -7.85 16.75 14.06
CA ASP A 851 -8.78 17.86 13.82
C ASP A 851 -9.69 18.13 15.04
N PRO A 852 -9.88 19.40 15.45
CA PRO A 852 -10.67 19.74 16.64
C PRO A 852 -12.19 19.54 16.49
N LEU A 853 -12.76 19.48 15.28
CA LEU A 853 -14.22 19.43 15.07
C LEU A 853 -14.71 18.02 14.71
N GLY A 854 -14.07 17.36 13.73
CA GLY A 854 -14.56 16.09 13.20
C GLY A 854 -14.48 14.92 14.17
N GLY A 855 -13.42 14.84 14.98
CA GLY A 855 -13.25 13.78 15.98
C GLY A 855 -13.09 12.38 15.38
N CYS A 856 -12.50 12.30 14.19
CA CYS A 856 -12.10 11.05 13.52
C CYS A 856 -10.57 10.90 13.51
N LYS A 857 -10.08 9.87 12.81
CA LYS A 857 -8.68 9.39 12.83
C LYS A 857 -8.15 9.06 11.44
N VAL A 858 -8.69 9.65 10.38
CA VAL A 858 -8.20 9.40 9.02
C VAL A 858 -6.77 9.93 8.88
N SER A 859 -5.86 9.10 8.39
CA SER A 859 -4.45 9.46 8.22
C SER A 859 -4.25 10.39 7.00
N PRO A 860 -3.22 11.27 7.00
CA PRO A 860 -2.87 12.04 5.80
C PRO A 860 -2.62 11.15 4.58
N GLU A 861 -2.07 9.95 4.78
CA GLU A 861 -1.76 8.98 3.75
C GLU A 861 -3.02 8.43 3.09
N MET A 862 -4.07 8.16 3.88
CA MET A 862 -5.35 7.65 3.39
C MET A 862 -6.01 8.60 2.37
N TYR A 863 -5.89 9.92 2.55
CA TYR A 863 -6.35 10.89 1.55
C TYR A 863 -5.61 10.76 0.20
N GLY A 864 -4.32 10.39 0.22
CA GLY A 864 -3.57 10.02 -0.98
C GLY A 864 -4.12 8.76 -1.66
N HIS A 865 -4.50 7.74 -0.89
CA HIS A 865 -5.14 6.52 -1.41
C HIS A 865 -6.54 6.79 -2.01
N MET A 866 -7.38 7.58 -1.35
CA MET A 866 -8.69 7.98 -1.89
C MET A 866 -8.54 8.78 -3.19
N THR A 867 -7.58 9.70 -3.24
CA THR A 867 -7.23 10.46 -4.46
C THR A 867 -6.81 9.53 -5.60
N HIS A 868 -5.93 8.56 -5.31
CA HIS A 868 -5.42 7.60 -6.28
C HIS A 868 -6.53 6.73 -6.88
N TRP A 869 -7.43 6.17 -6.05
CA TRP A 869 -8.54 5.37 -6.55
C TRP A 869 -9.45 6.17 -7.49
N LEU A 870 -9.80 7.41 -7.13
CA LEU A 870 -10.63 8.28 -7.97
C LEU A 870 -9.91 8.71 -9.27
N SER A 871 -8.56 8.78 -9.26
CA SER A 871 -7.77 9.16 -10.44
C SER A 871 -7.81 8.15 -11.60
N SER A 872 -8.33 6.94 -11.39
CA SER A 872 -8.56 5.98 -12.47
C SER A 872 -9.81 6.28 -13.31
N LEU A 873 -10.70 7.17 -12.83
CA LEU A 873 -11.94 7.56 -13.50
C LEU A 873 -11.71 8.75 -14.44
N ALA A 874 -12.70 9.07 -15.29
CA ALA A 874 -12.74 10.32 -16.08
C ALA A 874 -11.50 10.62 -16.96
N ASN A 875 -10.74 9.61 -17.39
CA ASN A 875 -9.42 9.78 -18.00
C ASN A 875 -8.45 10.61 -17.13
N GLY A 876 -8.46 10.40 -15.82
CA GLY A 876 -7.64 11.13 -14.85
C GLY A 876 -8.08 12.57 -14.57
N ARG A 877 -9.24 13.02 -15.09
CA ARG A 877 -9.80 14.36 -14.83
C ARG A 877 -10.45 14.39 -13.44
N ILE A 878 -9.61 14.63 -12.44
CA ILE A 878 -9.98 14.82 -11.03
C ILE A 878 -9.55 16.20 -10.54
N ILE A 879 -10.41 16.84 -9.74
CA ILE A 879 -10.17 18.13 -9.10
C ILE A 879 -10.47 18.01 -7.61
N LEU A 880 -9.54 18.43 -6.75
CA LEU A 880 -9.79 18.57 -5.31
C LEU A 880 -9.98 20.05 -4.96
N THR A 881 -11.05 20.40 -4.25
CA THR A 881 -11.29 21.75 -3.72
C THR A 881 -11.32 21.73 -2.20
N LEU A 882 -10.58 22.60 -1.53
CA LEU A 882 -10.55 22.65 -0.06
C LEU A 882 -11.91 23.08 0.50
N GLU A 883 -12.50 22.24 1.35
CA GLU A 883 -13.71 22.54 2.11
C GLU A 883 -13.36 22.77 3.60
N GLY A 884 -13.71 21.85 4.51
CA GLY A 884 -13.36 21.90 5.94
C GLY A 884 -11.95 21.41 6.29
N GLY A 885 -11.74 21.01 7.54
CA GLY A 885 -10.41 20.75 8.11
C GLY A 885 -9.74 22.00 8.68
N TYR A 886 -9.39 21.95 9.97
CA TYR A 886 -9.10 23.12 10.80
C TYR A 886 -7.80 22.99 11.60
N ASN A 887 -7.30 21.77 11.84
CA ASN A 887 -5.91 21.58 12.25
C ASN A 887 -4.97 21.84 11.05
N VAL A 888 -4.25 22.98 11.08
CA VAL A 888 -3.44 23.44 9.94
C VAL A 888 -2.25 22.53 9.60
N ASN A 889 -1.85 21.60 10.47
CA ASN A 889 -0.85 20.56 10.14
C ASN A 889 -1.53 19.41 9.38
N SER A 890 -2.62 18.86 9.92
CA SER A 890 -3.38 17.76 9.32
C SER A 890 -3.80 18.08 7.88
N ILE A 891 -4.42 19.24 7.65
CA ILE A 891 -4.86 19.65 6.30
C ILE A 891 -3.67 19.84 5.34
N SER A 892 -2.52 20.31 5.85
CA SER A 892 -1.33 20.57 5.04
C SER A 892 -0.67 19.27 4.60
N HIS A 893 -0.55 18.29 5.49
CA HIS A 893 -0.03 16.96 5.12
C HIS A 893 -1.01 16.21 4.22
N ALA A 894 -2.32 16.21 4.53
CA ALA A 894 -3.32 15.47 3.77
C ALA A 894 -3.44 15.99 2.32
N MET A 895 -3.60 17.31 2.11
CA MET A 895 -3.62 17.88 0.75
C MET A 895 -2.29 17.67 0.00
N THR A 896 -1.15 17.65 0.71
CA THR A 896 0.16 17.33 0.12
C THR A 896 0.21 15.87 -0.36
N MET A 897 -0.39 14.92 0.38
CA MET A 897 -0.51 13.52 -0.07
C MET A 897 -1.45 13.38 -1.28
N CYS A 898 -2.57 14.12 -1.33
CA CYS A 898 -3.43 14.19 -2.51
C CYS A 898 -2.67 14.67 -3.75
N THR A 899 -1.98 15.81 -3.66
CA THR A 899 -1.21 16.37 -4.79
C THR A 899 -0.08 15.43 -5.25
N LYS A 900 0.56 14.70 -4.33
CA LYS A 900 1.55 13.65 -4.67
C LYS A 900 0.92 12.48 -5.42
N ALA A 901 -0.27 12.02 -5.01
CA ALA A 901 -1.02 10.98 -5.73
C ALA A 901 -1.36 11.43 -7.16
N LEU A 902 -1.85 12.67 -7.34
CA LEU A 902 -2.10 13.25 -8.68
C LEU A 902 -0.82 13.34 -9.53
N LEU A 903 0.32 13.71 -8.92
CA LEU A 903 1.64 13.72 -9.57
C LEU A 903 2.15 12.30 -9.91
N GLY A 904 1.46 11.24 -9.46
CA GLY A 904 1.87 9.86 -9.67
C GLY A 904 3.10 9.46 -8.85
N ASP A 905 3.36 10.14 -7.74
CA ASP A 905 4.37 9.70 -6.77
C ASP A 905 3.91 8.39 -6.08
N PRO A 906 4.84 7.58 -5.55
CA PRO A 906 4.53 6.45 -4.70
C PRO A 906 3.66 6.85 -3.50
N LEU A 907 2.59 6.09 -3.26
CA LEU A 907 1.79 6.22 -2.05
C LEU A 907 2.54 5.64 -0.83
N VAL A 908 2.25 6.20 0.34
CA VAL A 908 2.83 5.76 1.61
C VAL A 908 2.00 4.60 2.15
N PRO A 909 2.60 3.44 2.50
CA PRO A 909 1.83 2.32 3.04
C PRO A 909 1.03 2.68 4.30
N LEU A 910 -0.28 2.41 4.24
CA LEU A 910 -1.18 2.43 5.40
C LEU A 910 -0.78 1.36 6.43
N ASP A 911 -1.34 1.42 7.63
CA ASP A 911 -1.03 0.42 8.67
C ASP A 911 -1.82 -0.88 8.46
N ALA A 912 -1.12 -1.99 8.53
CA ALA A 912 -1.68 -3.33 8.34
C ALA A 912 -2.63 -3.73 9.47
N HIS A 913 -3.49 -4.71 9.20
CA HIS A 913 -4.37 -5.38 10.18
C HIS A 913 -5.42 -4.50 10.89
N GLN A 914 -5.58 -3.22 10.50
CA GLN A 914 -6.74 -2.39 10.89
C GLN A 914 -8.07 -3.04 10.46
N VAL A 915 -9.17 -2.66 11.11
CA VAL A 915 -10.51 -3.26 10.89
C VAL A 915 -11.58 -2.17 10.97
N ALA A 916 -12.48 -2.13 9.99
CA ALA A 916 -13.66 -1.27 10.05
C ALA A 916 -14.55 -1.68 11.24
N CYS A 917 -14.86 -0.75 12.14
CA CYS A 917 -15.61 -1.09 13.35
C CYS A 917 -17.09 -1.42 13.05
N PRO A 918 -17.78 -2.21 13.90
CA PRO A 918 -19.14 -2.67 13.62
C PRO A 918 -20.18 -1.58 13.31
N SER A 919 -19.99 -0.36 13.86
CA SER A 919 -20.87 0.78 13.56
C SER A 919 -20.69 1.30 12.13
N ALA A 920 -19.48 1.23 11.57
CA ALA A 920 -19.21 1.58 10.18
C ALA A 920 -19.72 0.48 9.23
N VAL A 921 -19.49 -0.79 9.55
CA VAL A 921 -20.02 -1.94 8.80
C VAL A 921 -21.55 -1.88 8.72
N ALA A 922 -22.24 -1.63 9.83
CA ALA A 922 -23.69 -1.44 9.83
C ALA A 922 -24.15 -0.25 8.98
N SER A 923 -23.38 0.84 8.97
CA SER A 923 -23.68 2.03 8.16
C SER A 923 -23.49 1.74 6.66
N ILE A 924 -22.40 1.07 6.28
CA ILE A 924 -22.14 0.60 4.90
C ILE A 924 -23.23 -0.38 4.44
N ASN A 925 -23.62 -1.35 5.28
CA ASN A 925 -24.67 -2.32 4.94
C ASN A 925 -26.03 -1.63 4.70
N ASN A 926 -26.38 -0.61 5.47
CA ASN A 926 -27.57 0.19 5.23
C ASN A 926 -27.55 0.92 3.87
N VAL A 927 -26.39 1.46 3.46
CA VAL A 927 -26.19 2.08 2.15
C VAL A 927 -26.32 1.04 1.03
N LEU A 928 -25.63 -0.09 1.13
CA LEU A 928 -25.69 -1.20 0.16
C LEU A 928 -27.14 -1.68 -0.05
N GLN A 929 -27.88 -1.95 1.03
CA GLN A 929 -29.27 -2.41 0.94
C GLN A 929 -30.21 -1.37 0.33
N THR A 930 -29.91 -0.06 0.50
CA THR A 930 -30.70 1.04 -0.07
C THR A 930 -30.37 1.28 -1.54
N HIS A 931 -29.08 1.21 -1.92
CA HIS A 931 -28.60 1.60 -3.24
C HIS A 931 -28.53 0.47 -4.27
N LYS A 932 -28.58 -0.81 -3.86
CA LYS A 932 -28.55 -1.97 -4.78
C LYS A 932 -29.65 -2.00 -5.85
N GLN A 933 -30.74 -1.24 -5.66
CA GLN A 933 -31.82 -1.08 -6.64
C GLN A 933 -31.50 -0.08 -7.77
N TYR A 934 -30.65 0.91 -7.51
CA TYR A 934 -30.21 1.92 -8.49
C TYR A 934 -28.86 1.52 -9.13
N TRP A 935 -28.00 0.85 -8.36
CA TRP A 935 -26.63 0.48 -8.74
C TRP A 935 -26.45 -1.04 -8.65
N PRO A 936 -26.75 -1.80 -9.73
CA PRO A 936 -26.62 -3.25 -9.80
C PRO A 936 -25.24 -3.84 -9.45
N ASN A 937 -24.20 -3.01 -9.35
CA ASN A 937 -22.87 -3.47 -8.92
C ASN A 937 -22.75 -3.70 -7.40
N LEU A 938 -23.78 -3.40 -6.60
CA LEU A 938 -23.79 -3.52 -5.13
C LEU A 938 -24.39 -4.84 -4.58
N VAL A 939 -24.48 -5.88 -5.41
CA VAL A 939 -25.26 -7.10 -5.15
C VAL A 939 -24.55 -8.18 -4.30
N PHE A 940 -23.37 -7.88 -3.76
CA PHE A 940 -22.51 -8.84 -3.05
C PHE A 940 -22.84 -9.01 -1.56
N GLN A 941 -23.76 -8.22 -1.00
CA GLN A 941 -24.11 -8.27 0.43
C GLN A 941 -25.22 -9.29 0.71
N LYS A 942 -24.84 -10.57 0.81
CA LYS A 942 -25.72 -11.70 1.23
C LYS A 942 -25.25 -12.31 2.55
N ALA A 943 -26.18 -12.88 3.31
CA ALA A 943 -25.87 -13.60 4.54
C ALA A 943 -25.22 -14.97 4.26
N LEU A 944 -24.21 -15.32 5.04
CA LEU A 944 -23.38 -16.52 4.87
C LEU A 944 -23.59 -17.57 6.00
N PRO A 945 -23.38 -18.88 5.77
CA PRO A 945 -23.53 -19.91 6.80
C PRO A 945 -22.63 -19.66 8.01
N GLN A 946 -23.10 -20.01 9.21
CA GLN A 946 -22.27 -20.02 10.43
C GLN A 946 -21.46 -21.32 10.52
N GLU A 947 -22.09 -22.45 10.22
CA GLU A 947 -21.48 -23.76 10.18
C GLU A 947 -20.49 -23.89 9.01
N ASN A 948 -19.43 -24.71 9.16
CA ASN A 948 -18.56 -25.03 8.04
C ASN A 948 -19.24 -26.03 7.09
N VAL A 949 -19.68 -25.55 5.91
CA VAL A 949 -20.32 -26.36 4.87
C VAL A 949 -19.37 -26.89 3.78
N LEU A 950 -18.09 -26.51 3.80
CA LEU A 950 -17.15 -26.92 2.74
C LEU A 950 -16.57 -28.33 2.99
N PRO A 951 -16.35 -29.12 1.92
CA PRO A 951 -15.55 -30.33 2.01
C PRO A 951 -14.11 -29.98 2.40
N LYS A 952 -13.44 -30.86 3.14
CA LYS A 952 -12.01 -30.69 3.43
C LYS A 952 -11.21 -30.75 2.12
N ALA A 953 -10.60 -29.63 1.74
CA ALA A 953 -9.56 -29.60 0.72
C ALA A 953 -8.46 -30.60 1.08
N ARG A 954 -7.92 -31.28 0.06
CA ARG A 954 -6.75 -32.15 0.22
C ARG A 954 -5.53 -31.34 -0.17
N VAL A 955 -4.42 -31.46 0.56
CA VAL A 955 -3.17 -30.79 0.19
C VAL A 955 -2.83 -31.11 -1.28
N PRO A 956 -2.65 -30.11 -2.16
CA PRO A 956 -2.31 -30.32 -3.57
C PRO A 956 -1.09 -31.21 -3.68
N ARG A 957 -1.27 -32.37 -4.34
CA ARG A 957 -0.19 -33.33 -4.55
C ARG A 957 0.43 -33.06 -5.90
N ALA A 958 1.69 -32.60 -5.92
CA ALA A 958 2.55 -32.85 -7.06
C ALA A 958 2.49 -34.36 -7.36
N LYS A 959 2.05 -34.75 -8.56
CA LYS A 959 1.87 -36.16 -8.94
C LYS A 959 3.23 -36.87 -8.83
N PRO A 960 3.36 -37.97 -8.07
CA PRO A 960 4.64 -38.66 -7.95
C PRO A 960 5.08 -39.22 -9.32
N THR A 961 6.19 -38.72 -9.84
CA THR A 961 6.78 -39.15 -11.13
C THR A 961 7.54 -40.49 -11.02
N GLU A 962 6.94 -41.48 -10.34
CA GLU A 962 7.46 -42.86 -10.29
C GLU A 962 7.42 -43.57 -11.66
N ARG A 963 6.70 -43.02 -12.64
CA ARG A 963 6.59 -43.55 -14.02
C ARG A 963 7.80 -43.30 -14.93
N LEU A 964 8.84 -42.61 -14.46
CA LEU A 964 10.10 -42.40 -15.21
C LEU A 964 11.37 -42.87 -14.48
N SER A 965 11.23 -43.56 -13.33
CA SER A 965 12.37 -44.17 -12.61
C SER A 965 12.72 -45.60 -13.05
N THR A 966 12.01 -46.17 -14.05
CA THR A 966 12.45 -47.39 -14.74
C THR A 966 13.70 -47.11 -15.56
N ARG A 967 14.80 -47.79 -15.25
CA ARG A 967 16.11 -47.61 -15.89
C ARG A 967 16.12 -48.10 -17.35
N GLU A 968 15.71 -47.25 -18.29
CA GLU A 968 16.13 -47.41 -19.68
C GLU A 968 17.60 -47.00 -19.81
N ASN A 969 18.48 -48.00 -19.85
CA ASN A 969 19.90 -47.77 -20.14
C ASN A 969 20.04 -47.31 -21.60
N PHE A 970 20.79 -46.24 -21.83
CA PHE A 970 21.27 -45.90 -23.18
C PHE A 970 22.01 -47.12 -23.78
N PRO A 971 21.63 -47.61 -24.97
CA PRO A 971 22.16 -48.87 -25.48
C PRO A 971 23.61 -48.73 -25.95
N SER A 972 24.51 -49.48 -25.31
CA SER A 972 25.84 -49.78 -25.83
C SER A 972 25.78 -50.87 -26.92
N LEU A 973 26.79 -50.89 -27.79
CA LEU A 973 26.87 -51.75 -28.98
C LEU A 973 26.78 -53.27 -28.67
N PRO A 974 26.27 -54.09 -29.60
CA PRO A 974 25.81 -55.46 -29.33
C PRO A 974 26.91 -56.54 -29.39
N HIS A 975 26.66 -57.66 -28.70
CA HIS A 975 27.27 -58.96 -29.02
C HIS A 975 26.30 -60.12 -28.76
N ASN A 976 26.56 -61.28 -29.37
CA ASN A 976 25.57 -62.32 -29.67
C ASN A 976 25.32 -63.31 -28.52
N GLY A 977 24.14 -63.95 -28.47
CA GLY A 977 23.92 -65.17 -27.68
C GLY A 977 22.46 -65.55 -27.43
N ASP A 978 21.86 -66.35 -28.32
CA ASP A 978 20.63 -67.13 -28.08
C ASP A 978 20.93 -68.40 -27.24
N PRO A 979 19.92 -69.18 -26.80
CA PRO A 979 18.75 -68.82 -25.97
C PRO A 979 18.62 -69.80 -24.76
N GLU A 980 17.54 -69.75 -23.96
CA GLU A 980 16.68 -70.94 -23.67
C GLU A 980 15.53 -70.73 -22.66
N GLN A 981 14.40 -71.40 -22.96
CA GLN A 981 13.39 -72.03 -22.09
C GLN A 981 12.55 -71.22 -21.06
N GLU A 982 11.27 -71.12 -21.40
CA GLU A 982 10.08 -70.97 -20.53
C GLU A 982 9.82 -72.26 -19.69
N PRO A 983 8.96 -72.28 -18.65
CA PRO A 983 7.50 -72.46 -18.89
C PRO A 983 6.52 -71.83 -17.85
N GLU A 984 5.22 -71.92 -18.20
CA GLU A 984 3.98 -71.61 -17.44
C GLU A 984 3.95 -72.10 -15.95
N ARG A 985 3.12 -71.58 -15.01
CA ARG A 985 1.65 -71.82 -14.96
C ARG A 985 0.83 -71.10 -13.84
N ASN A 986 -0.39 -70.69 -14.21
CA ASN A 986 -1.70 -70.75 -13.52
C ASN A 986 -1.95 -70.41 -12.02
N GLN A 987 -2.76 -69.35 -11.85
CA GLN A 987 -4.11 -69.33 -11.20
C GLN A 987 -4.31 -69.34 -9.66
N SER A 988 -5.45 -68.70 -9.29
CA SER A 988 -6.30 -68.82 -8.09
C SER A 988 -6.02 -67.94 -6.84
N GLN A 989 -7.09 -67.22 -6.45
CA GLN A 989 -7.46 -66.68 -5.13
C GLN A 989 -8.60 -67.58 -4.55
N PRO A 990 -9.20 -67.34 -3.36
CA PRO A 990 -8.98 -66.29 -2.33
C PRO A 990 -8.80 -66.82 -0.88
N GLU A 991 -8.70 -65.91 0.10
CA GLU A 991 -9.13 -65.99 1.54
C GLU A 991 -8.66 -67.18 2.44
N ASP A 992 -8.41 -67.05 3.75
CA ASP A 992 -8.23 -65.94 4.72
C ASP A 992 -7.54 -66.53 6.00
N SER A 993 -7.40 -65.75 7.08
CA SER A 993 -7.17 -66.10 8.50
C SER A 993 -5.77 -65.94 9.13
N THR A 994 -5.59 -64.76 9.77
CA THR A 994 -5.04 -64.50 11.12
C THR A 994 -3.74 -65.14 11.64
N GLU A 995 -2.83 -64.30 12.18
CA GLU A 995 -2.49 -64.08 13.62
C GLU A 995 -1.38 -62.99 13.72
N GLN A 996 -1.21 -62.14 14.75
CA GLN A 996 -2.05 -61.72 15.90
C GLN A 996 -1.65 -60.29 16.39
N ILE A 997 -2.67 -59.43 16.58
CA ILE A 997 -2.95 -58.54 17.73
C ILE A 997 -1.79 -57.85 18.52
N LEU A 998 -1.87 -56.52 18.63
CA LEU A 998 -1.95 -55.82 19.94
C LEU A 998 -2.48 -54.37 19.84
N GLN A 999 -3.78 -54.19 20.10
CA GLN A 999 -4.43 -52.93 20.48
C GLN A 999 -4.79 -52.96 21.97
N LEU A 1000 -5.04 -51.80 22.59
CA LEU A 1000 -5.67 -51.70 23.91
C LEU A 1000 -6.46 -50.39 24.02
N GLU A 1001 -7.78 -50.49 23.85
CA GLU A 1001 -8.76 -49.47 24.23
C GLU A 1001 -9.45 -49.91 25.54
N ILE A 1002 -9.89 -48.94 26.37
CA ILE A 1002 -10.93 -49.16 27.40
C ILE A 1002 -11.90 -47.96 27.38
N HIS A 1003 -13.17 -48.24 27.66
CA HIS A 1003 -14.33 -47.38 27.44
C HIS A 1003 -14.77 -46.57 28.69
N LEU A 1004 -15.89 -45.84 28.55
CA LEU A 1004 -16.44 -44.88 29.51
C LEU A 1004 -17.36 -45.47 30.61
N ASP A 1005 -17.57 -44.62 31.63
CA ASP A 1005 -18.81 -44.38 32.40
C ASP A 1005 -19.19 -45.09 33.73
N ASN A 1006 -19.55 -44.21 34.69
CA ASN A 1006 -20.57 -44.28 35.76
C ASN A 1006 -20.49 -45.27 36.95
N LEU A 1007 -20.24 -44.71 38.14
CA LEU A 1007 -20.77 -45.16 39.46
C LEU A 1007 -21.05 -43.95 40.36
N SER A 1008 -21.96 -44.06 41.34
CA SER A 1008 -22.35 -42.95 42.24
C SER A 1008 -22.94 -43.42 43.60
N ILE A 1009 -23.29 -42.45 44.46
CA ILE A 1009 -24.16 -42.54 45.67
C ILE A 1009 -23.49 -42.88 47.05
N ARG A 1010 -23.31 -41.79 47.85
CA ARG A 1010 -23.71 -41.55 49.27
C ARG A 1010 -23.09 -42.39 50.42
N GLU A 1011 -23.27 -42.12 51.73
CA GLU A 1011 -24.12 -41.20 52.57
C GLU A 1011 -23.31 -40.69 53.80
N CYS A 1012 -23.64 -39.62 54.56
CA CYS A 1012 -24.67 -38.57 54.44
C CYS A 1012 -24.10 -37.16 54.83
N VAL A 1013 -24.43 -36.35 55.87
CA VAL A 1013 -25.37 -36.38 57.01
C VAL A 1013 -25.86 -34.93 57.36
N ASN A 1014 -27.19 -34.72 57.31
CA ASN A 1014 -28.13 -33.88 58.11
C ASN A 1014 -27.71 -32.69 59.04
N PRO A 1015 -28.65 -31.76 59.37
CA PRO A 1015 -29.84 -31.29 58.62
C PRO A 1015 -30.24 -29.78 58.79
N ASP A 1016 -31.32 -29.38 58.08
CA ASP A 1016 -32.52 -28.68 58.62
C ASP A 1016 -32.98 -27.31 58.04
N LYS A 1017 -34.30 -27.21 57.80
CA LYS A 1017 -35.21 -26.04 57.63
C LYS A 1017 -35.12 -25.03 56.44
N LYS A 1018 -35.96 -25.37 55.44
CA LYS A 1018 -37.14 -24.61 54.92
C LYS A 1018 -37.00 -23.30 54.11
N LYS A 1019 -37.92 -23.20 53.12
CA LYS A 1019 -38.38 -21.96 52.43
C LYS A 1019 -39.39 -21.17 53.28
N GLU A 1020 -39.57 -19.89 52.96
CA GLU A 1020 -40.91 -19.29 52.72
C GLU A 1020 -40.78 -18.02 51.84
N ASP A 1021 -41.90 -17.51 51.32
CA ASP A 1021 -41.98 -16.51 50.24
C ASP A 1021 -42.26 -15.06 50.73
N PHE A 1022 -42.29 -14.13 49.77
CA PHE A 1022 -42.99 -12.83 49.75
C PHE A 1022 -42.31 -11.48 50.13
N SER A 1023 -42.72 -10.49 49.32
CA SER A 1023 -42.87 -9.05 49.58
C SER A 1023 -41.64 -8.12 49.54
N ASN A 1024 -41.67 -7.28 48.50
CA ASN A 1024 -41.14 -5.91 48.51
C ASN A 1024 -42.09 -5.05 49.40
N PRO A 1025 -41.63 -3.99 50.11
CA PRO A 1025 -41.75 -2.66 49.50
C PRO A 1025 -40.74 -1.56 49.93
N GLY A 1026 -40.29 -0.77 48.95
CA GLY A 1026 -40.59 0.68 48.88
C GLY A 1026 -39.94 1.69 49.86
N GLY A 1027 -39.17 2.63 49.29
CA GLY A 1027 -38.80 3.94 49.88
C GLY A 1027 -37.41 4.04 50.50
N SER A 1028 -36.78 5.21 50.67
CA SER A 1028 -37.03 6.55 50.08
C SER A 1028 -35.84 7.48 50.39
N SER A 1029 -35.56 8.45 49.50
CA SER A 1029 -34.99 9.79 49.76
C SER A 1029 -33.60 10.00 50.43
N THR A 1030 -32.78 10.81 49.73
CA THR A 1030 -31.86 11.89 50.22
C THR A 1030 -30.63 11.59 51.09
N GLY A 1031 -29.44 11.68 50.47
CA GLY A 1031 -28.66 12.95 50.41
C GLY A 1031 -27.49 13.19 51.40
N GLY A 1032 -26.39 13.79 50.89
CA GLY A 1032 -25.52 14.68 51.69
C GLY A 1032 -24.01 14.37 51.82
N SER A 1033 -23.19 14.95 50.93
CA SER A 1033 -21.93 15.70 51.21
C SER A 1033 -20.74 15.10 51.99
N SER A 1034 -19.54 15.23 51.38
CA SER A 1034 -18.22 15.62 51.96
C SER A 1034 -17.54 14.83 53.11
N GLY A 1035 -16.24 14.50 52.97
CA GLY A 1035 -15.38 14.17 54.12
C GLY A 1035 -13.98 13.58 53.86
N THR A 1036 -12.99 14.45 53.58
CA THR A 1036 -11.55 14.38 53.98
C THR A 1036 -10.77 13.05 54.03
N ASP A 1037 -9.78 12.97 53.13
CA ASP A 1037 -8.38 12.49 53.25
C ASP A 1037 -7.75 11.95 54.57
N GLN A 1038 -6.87 10.94 54.36
CA GLN A 1038 -5.57 10.68 55.03
C GLN A 1038 -5.54 10.20 56.51
N PRO A 1039 -4.42 9.59 57.01
CA PRO A 1039 -3.29 8.95 56.31
C PRO A 1039 -3.05 7.46 56.72
N GLY A 1040 -2.23 6.73 55.96
CA GLY A 1040 -1.84 5.34 56.31
C GLY A 1040 -0.51 4.90 55.68
N THR A 1041 0.58 4.94 56.47
CA THR A 1041 1.93 4.43 56.12
C THR A 1041 1.94 2.89 56.00
N SER A 1042 2.88 2.22 55.32
CA SER A 1042 4.32 2.54 55.19
C SER A 1042 5.00 1.86 53.99
N SER A 1043 6.11 2.44 53.54
CA SER A 1043 7.01 1.92 52.50
C SER A 1043 7.83 0.69 52.89
N GLN A 1044 8.09 -0.20 51.92
CA GLN A 1044 9.40 -0.84 51.75
C GLN A 1044 9.88 -0.55 50.32
N GLY A 1045 11.15 -0.17 50.16
CA GLY A 1045 11.66 0.38 48.90
C GLY A 1045 12.03 -0.68 47.87
N SER A 1046 11.72 -0.42 46.60
CA SER A 1046 12.30 -1.13 45.47
C SER A 1046 13.73 -0.64 45.20
N THR A 1047 14.54 -1.52 44.60
CA THR A 1047 15.80 -1.17 43.97
C THR A 1047 15.57 -0.34 42.71
N SER A 1048 16.62 0.34 42.23
CA SER A 1048 16.64 1.02 40.93
C SER A 1048 16.33 0.06 39.78
N GLU A 1049 15.06 -0.07 39.40
CA GLU A 1049 14.62 -0.71 38.16
C GLU A 1049 15.13 0.09 36.97
N THR A 1050 15.83 -0.56 36.05
CA THR A 1050 16.22 0.07 34.79
C THR A 1050 15.04 0.05 33.81
N LEU A 1051 15.10 0.86 32.76
CA LEU A 1051 14.11 0.79 31.68
C LEU A 1051 13.98 -0.63 31.08
N ALA A 1052 15.06 -1.43 31.09
CA ALA A 1052 15.02 -2.81 30.62
C ALA A 1052 14.20 -3.73 31.56
N ASP A 1053 14.26 -3.50 32.87
CA ASP A 1053 13.50 -4.26 33.86
C ASP A 1053 12.01 -3.88 33.77
N TYR A 1054 11.69 -2.58 33.73
CA TYR A 1054 10.32 -2.09 33.57
C TYR A 1054 9.66 -2.61 32.27
N LEU A 1055 10.39 -2.62 31.15
CA LEU A 1055 9.89 -3.17 29.88
C LEU A 1055 9.75 -4.72 29.90
N GLN A 1056 10.45 -5.40 30.81
CA GLN A 1056 10.36 -6.86 30.98
C GLN A 1056 9.18 -7.25 31.89
N ASP A 1057 8.90 -6.49 32.94
CA ASP A 1057 7.77 -6.75 33.85
C ASP A 1057 6.43 -6.32 33.21
N ASN A 1058 6.43 -5.26 32.40
CA ASN A 1058 5.27 -4.83 31.59
C ASN A 1058 5.21 -5.50 30.20
N LEU A 1059 5.93 -6.61 30.00
CA LEU A 1059 6.04 -7.31 28.71
C LEU A 1059 4.68 -7.82 28.17
N GLN A 1060 3.70 -8.10 29.03
CA GLN A 1060 2.35 -8.49 28.55
C GLN A 1060 1.60 -7.32 27.90
N ALA A 1061 1.68 -6.11 28.47
CA ALA A 1061 1.09 -4.91 27.88
C ALA A 1061 1.75 -4.57 26.52
N LEU A 1062 3.07 -4.71 26.42
CA LEU A 1062 3.83 -4.59 25.16
C LEU A 1062 3.49 -5.67 24.12
N LEU A 1063 2.97 -6.83 24.53
CA LEU A 1063 2.49 -7.89 23.65
C LEU A 1063 1.01 -7.74 23.28
N ALA A 1064 0.25 -6.93 24.02
CA ALA A 1064 -1.13 -6.54 23.76
C ALA A 1064 -1.27 -5.20 23.00
N GLU A 1065 -0.14 -4.61 22.59
CA GLU A 1065 -0.05 -3.29 21.91
C GLU A 1065 -0.53 -2.10 22.77
N GLU A 1066 -0.51 -2.26 24.11
CA GLU A 1066 -0.93 -1.25 25.08
C GLU A 1066 0.15 -0.20 25.39
N MET A 1067 1.39 -0.35 24.88
CA MET A 1067 2.51 0.58 25.09
C MET A 1067 3.48 0.68 23.90
N PHE A 1068 4.14 1.84 23.77
CA PHE A 1068 5.18 2.14 22.78
C PHE A 1068 6.39 2.85 23.45
N ALA A 1069 7.57 2.85 22.81
CA ALA A 1069 8.80 3.54 23.27
C ALA A 1069 9.46 4.30 22.10
N VAL A 1070 10.54 5.08 22.27
CA VAL A 1070 11.18 5.89 21.19
C VAL A 1070 12.67 5.55 21.02
N ILE A 1071 13.20 5.69 19.80
CA ILE A 1071 14.64 5.87 19.56
C ILE A 1071 14.88 7.34 19.13
N PRO A 1072 15.13 8.26 20.08
CA PRO A 1072 15.44 9.65 19.77
C PRO A 1072 16.87 9.80 19.21
N LEU A 1073 17.13 10.92 18.52
CA LEU A 1073 18.48 11.27 18.06
C LEU A 1073 19.37 11.64 19.25
N SER A 1074 20.59 11.10 19.27
CA SER A 1074 21.58 11.35 20.32
C SER A 1074 22.36 12.67 20.16
N ASP A 1075 22.26 13.30 18.99
CA ASP A 1075 22.87 14.60 18.67
C ASP A 1075 21.93 15.40 17.74
N CYS A 1076 22.03 16.72 17.82
CA CYS A 1076 21.25 17.67 17.05
C CYS A 1076 21.95 19.04 17.04
N PRO A 1077 22.09 19.72 15.88
CA PRO A 1077 22.79 21.00 15.79
C PRO A 1077 22.19 22.09 16.69
N HIS A 1078 20.91 21.97 17.02
CA HIS A 1078 20.18 22.89 17.87
C HIS A 1078 20.45 22.69 19.37
N LEU A 1079 21.08 21.60 19.82
CA LEU A 1079 21.47 21.42 21.23
C LEU A 1079 22.32 22.59 21.75
N GLY A 1080 22.99 23.34 20.87
CA GLY A 1080 23.72 24.56 21.18
C GLY A 1080 22.87 25.66 21.84
N SER A 1081 21.58 25.76 21.55
CA SER A 1081 20.71 26.87 21.97
C SER A 1081 20.19 26.75 23.42
N VAL A 1082 19.94 25.51 23.86
CA VAL A 1082 19.39 25.12 25.18
C VAL A 1082 20.03 25.91 26.32
N LYS A 1083 19.20 26.57 27.13
CA LYS A 1083 19.64 27.37 28.29
C LYS A 1083 19.68 26.53 29.57
N GLU A 1084 20.15 27.16 30.65
CA GLU A 1084 20.07 26.61 32.00
C GLU A 1084 18.63 26.72 32.54
N VAL A 1085 18.22 25.75 33.36
CA VAL A 1085 16.89 25.72 33.99
C VAL A 1085 16.72 26.94 34.90
N PRO A 1086 15.57 27.66 34.87
CA PRO A 1086 15.33 28.80 35.74
C PRO A 1086 15.48 28.44 37.22
N ALA A 1087 16.05 29.35 38.01
CA ALA A 1087 16.22 29.16 39.47
C ALA A 1087 14.89 29.04 40.25
N SER A 1088 13.76 29.36 39.61
CA SER A 1088 12.39 29.09 40.10
C SER A 1088 11.92 27.64 39.91
N GLY A 1089 12.69 26.81 39.21
CA GLY A 1089 12.25 25.50 38.71
C GLY A 1089 11.33 25.63 37.50
N ILE A 1090 10.68 24.51 37.15
CA ILE A 1090 9.67 24.41 36.10
C ILE A 1090 8.38 23.89 36.75
N ASP A 1091 7.28 24.64 36.61
CA ASP A 1091 5.94 24.15 36.98
C ASP A 1091 5.33 23.36 35.82
N VAL A 1092 5.11 22.07 36.04
CA VAL A 1092 4.54 21.14 35.05
C VAL A 1092 3.02 21.29 34.89
N ASN A 1093 2.36 22.07 35.75
CA ASN A 1093 0.93 22.35 35.69
C ASN A 1093 0.63 23.67 34.95
N SER A 1094 1.66 24.42 34.58
CA SER A 1094 1.50 25.72 33.93
C SER A 1094 0.73 25.56 32.61
N PRO A 1095 -0.31 26.36 32.38
CA PRO A 1095 -1.10 26.28 31.16
C PRO A 1095 -0.34 26.87 29.97
N CYS A 1096 -0.78 26.54 28.76
CA CYS A 1096 -0.33 27.17 27.52
C CYS A 1096 -0.60 28.68 27.60
N VAL A 1097 0.44 29.50 27.44
CA VAL A 1097 0.35 30.96 27.60
C VAL A 1097 -0.63 31.63 26.62
N GLU A 1098 -0.81 31.05 25.44
CA GLU A 1098 -1.68 31.59 24.38
C GLU A 1098 -3.17 31.21 24.55
N CYS A 1099 -3.46 29.98 24.98
CA CYS A 1099 -4.83 29.42 24.94
C CYS A 1099 -5.32 28.76 26.24
N SER A 1100 -4.57 28.92 27.34
CA SER A 1100 -4.89 28.37 28.68
C SER A 1100 -5.07 26.84 28.77
N SER A 1101 -4.75 26.08 27.71
CA SER A 1101 -4.81 24.60 27.74
C SER A 1101 -3.87 24.04 28.81
N THR A 1102 -4.31 23.00 29.50
CA THR A 1102 -3.46 22.12 30.34
C THR A 1102 -3.23 20.75 29.71
N VAL A 1103 -3.84 20.47 28.55
CA VAL A 1103 -3.70 19.21 27.82
C VAL A 1103 -2.49 19.31 26.87
N GLU A 1104 -1.58 18.33 26.98
CA GLU A 1104 -0.35 18.19 26.18
C GLU A 1104 0.42 19.51 26.04
N ASN A 1105 0.94 20.00 27.18
CA ASN A 1105 1.78 21.19 27.24
C ASN A 1105 3.27 20.84 27.14
N TRP A 1106 4.00 21.73 26.48
CA TRP A 1106 5.41 21.61 26.15
C TRP A 1106 6.13 22.93 26.47
N ILE A 1107 7.30 22.85 27.09
CA ILE A 1107 8.10 24.01 27.49
C ILE A 1107 9.26 24.25 26.52
N CYS A 1108 9.41 25.49 26.06
CA CYS A 1108 10.58 25.88 25.25
C CYS A 1108 11.87 25.76 26.08
N LEU A 1109 12.91 25.10 25.55
CA LEU A 1109 14.19 24.92 26.24
C LEU A 1109 15.15 26.13 26.13
N GLU A 1110 14.64 27.26 25.62
CA GLU A 1110 15.42 28.49 25.39
C GLU A 1110 14.90 29.68 26.18
N CYS A 1111 13.58 29.86 26.27
CA CYS A 1111 12.95 30.91 27.07
C CYS A 1111 11.96 30.41 28.14
N TYR A 1112 11.80 29.09 28.29
CA TYR A 1112 10.97 28.44 29.33
C TYR A 1112 9.49 28.88 29.37
N THR A 1113 8.97 29.41 28.25
CA THR A 1113 7.53 29.62 28.05
C THR A 1113 6.84 28.31 27.73
N VAL A 1114 5.65 28.09 28.30
CA VAL A 1114 4.85 26.88 28.14
C VAL A 1114 3.77 27.07 27.08
N HIS A 1115 3.70 26.13 26.13
CA HIS A 1115 2.80 26.17 24.98
C HIS A 1115 2.17 24.79 24.76
N CYS A 1116 0.94 24.72 24.26
CA CYS A 1116 0.35 23.42 23.93
C CYS A 1116 0.92 22.85 22.61
N ALA A 1117 0.88 21.52 22.52
CA ALA A 1117 1.53 20.75 21.47
C ALA A 1117 1.01 21.02 20.06
N ARG A 1118 1.80 20.57 19.07
CA ARG A 1118 1.49 20.60 17.62
C ARG A 1118 0.30 19.74 17.18
N ASN A 1119 -0.20 18.87 18.05
CA ASN A 1119 -1.43 18.08 17.88
C ASN A 1119 -2.60 18.61 18.75
N ILE A 1120 -2.41 19.73 19.46
CA ILE A 1120 -3.47 20.49 20.15
C ILE A 1120 -3.75 21.75 19.33
N ASN A 1121 -3.24 22.92 19.75
CA ASN A 1121 -3.44 24.20 19.04
C ASN A 1121 -2.12 24.78 18.46
N GLN A 1122 -1.06 23.98 18.42
CA GLN A 1122 0.22 24.30 17.75
C GLN A 1122 1.02 25.49 18.30
N HIS A 1123 0.69 26.04 19.47
CA HIS A 1123 1.43 27.18 20.02
C HIS A 1123 2.91 26.88 20.23
N ALA A 1124 3.32 25.63 20.52
CA ALA A 1124 4.74 25.27 20.61
C ALA A 1124 5.48 25.37 19.25
N LEU A 1125 4.78 25.12 18.13
CA LEU A 1125 5.30 25.28 16.77
C LEU A 1125 5.26 26.75 16.32
N LEU A 1126 4.18 27.48 16.62
CA LEU A 1126 4.06 28.92 16.32
C LEU A 1126 5.09 29.74 17.11
N HIS A 1127 5.38 29.33 18.34
CA HIS A 1127 6.47 29.87 19.16
C HIS A 1127 7.82 29.65 18.48
N GLU A 1128 8.12 28.43 18.02
CA GLU A 1128 9.36 28.15 17.29
C GLU A 1128 9.48 28.99 16.01
N GLN A 1129 8.42 29.06 15.20
CA GLN A 1129 8.42 29.85 13.97
C GLN A 1129 8.66 31.34 14.22
N SER A 1130 8.06 31.90 15.27
CA SER A 1130 8.15 33.33 15.60
C SER A 1130 9.42 33.73 16.35
N THR A 1131 10.02 32.84 17.15
CA THR A 1131 11.21 33.13 17.97
C THR A 1131 12.50 32.48 17.47
N GLN A 1132 12.39 31.49 16.56
CA GLN A 1132 13.47 30.62 16.12
C GLN A 1132 14.12 29.83 17.28
N HIS A 1133 13.29 29.37 18.24
CA HIS A 1133 13.68 28.46 19.34
C HIS A 1133 13.33 26.98 18.99
N PRO A 1134 14.21 26.23 18.30
CA PRO A 1134 13.94 24.88 17.77
C PRO A 1134 13.58 23.79 18.79
N LEU A 1135 13.94 23.92 20.07
CA LEU A 1135 13.86 22.82 21.06
C LEU A 1135 12.78 23.02 22.12
N THR A 1136 11.94 22.00 22.32
CA THR A 1136 10.83 22.01 23.27
C THR A 1136 10.67 20.66 23.97
N LEU A 1137 10.17 20.65 25.21
CA LEU A 1137 10.11 19.49 26.11
C LEU A 1137 8.70 19.26 26.63
N SER A 1138 8.19 18.03 26.45
CA SER A 1138 6.83 17.62 26.83
C SER A 1138 6.64 17.43 28.34
N PHE A 1139 5.60 18.04 28.91
CA PHE A 1139 5.18 17.77 30.29
C PHE A 1139 4.46 16.42 30.44
N ASN A 1140 4.04 15.76 29.35
CA ASN A 1140 3.35 14.48 29.47
C ASN A 1140 4.30 13.29 29.63
N ASP A 1141 5.33 13.19 28.78
CA ASP A 1141 6.24 12.03 28.71
C ASP A 1141 7.73 12.39 28.93
N VAL A 1142 8.05 13.66 29.21
CA VAL A 1142 9.44 14.15 29.39
C VAL A 1142 10.34 13.88 28.16
N SER A 1143 9.72 13.74 26.99
CA SER A 1143 10.40 13.75 25.70
C SER A 1143 10.82 15.16 25.29
N VAL A 1144 11.80 15.27 24.40
CA VAL A 1144 12.23 16.54 23.79
C VAL A 1144 12.10 16.43 22.30
N TRP A 1145 11.42 17.38 21.66
CA TRP A 1145 11.28 17.50 20.21
C TRP A 1145 12.11 18.67 19.70
N CYS A 1146 12.70 18.50 18.51
CA CYS A 1146 13.36 19.54 17.76
C CYS A 1146 12.59 19.82 16.47
N TYR A 1147 11.98 21.00 16.37
CA TYR A 1147 11.24 21.41 15.16
C TYR A 1147 12.17 21.54 13.95
N GLY A 1148 13.27 22.28 14.07
CA GLY A 1148 14.29 22.40 13.01
C GLY A 1148 15.01 21.10 12.60
N CYS A 1149 14.70 19.95 13.20
CA CYS A 1149 15.17 18.63 12.75
C CYS A 1149 14.04 17.61 12.54
N GLU A 1150 12.78 18.02 12.75
CA GLU A 1150 11.58 17.18 12.74
C GLU A 1150 11.77 15.81 13.46
N ALA A 1151 12.39 15.83 14.66
CA ALA A 1151 12.75 14.62 15.40
C ALA A 1151 12.75 14.77 16.92
N TYR A 1152 12.52 13.66 17.63
CA TYR A 1152 12.79 13.55 19.08
C TYR A 1152 14.30 13.48 19.35
N ILE A 1153 14.78 14.15 20.41
CA ILE A 1153 16.19 14.23 20.79
C ILE A 1153 16.38 13.71 22.23
N ASP A 1154 17.46 12.97 22.49
CA ASP A 1154 17.90 12.62 23.85
C ASP A 1154 19.42 12.71 23.96
N ASN A 1155 19.90 13.60 24.81
CA ASN A 1155 21.30 13.96 24.92
C ASN A 1155 21.59 14.42 26.36
N PRO A 1156 22.79 14.15 26.94
CA PRO A 1156 23.14 14.58 28.30
C PRO A 1156 22.88 16.06 28.61
N ARG A 1157 22.99 16.96 27.63
CA ARG A 1157 22.70 18.40 27.81
C ARG A 1157 21.23 18.69 28.15
N LEU A 1158 20.30 17.80 27.76
CA LEU A 1158 18.87 17.92 28.06
C LEU A 1158 18.52 17.45 29.48
N TYR A 1159 19.41 16.70 30.15
CA TYR A 1159 19.13 16.07 31.45
C TYR A 1159 18.66 17.07 32.50
N ALA A 1160 19.26 18.26 32.60
CA ALA A 1160 18.87 19.24 33.61
C ALA A 1160 17.39 19.65 33.49
N ALA A 1161 16.91 19.92 32.26
CA ALA A 1161 15.52 20.30 32.01
C ALA A 1161 14.56 19.10 32.15
N ARG A 1162 14.97 17.92 31.67
CA ARG A 1162 14.18 16.67 31.84
C ARG A 1162 14.04 16.29 33.30
N ASN A 1163 15.11 16.38 34.09
CA ASN A 1163 15.10 16.12 35.53
C ASN A 1163 14.22 17.13 36.29
N ALA A 1164 14.29 18.43 35.95
CA ALA A 1164 13.44 19.44 36.57
C ALA A 1164 11.93 19.16 36.35
N VAL A 1165 11.52 18.77 35.14
CA VAL A 1165 10.13 18.35 34.85
C VAL A 1165 9.78 17.02 35.53
N HIS A 1166 10.71 16.06 35.57
CA HIS A 1166 10.51 14.77 36.24
C HIS A 1166 10.30 14.94 37.75
N ILE A 1167 11.11 15.75 38.43
CA ILE A 1167 10.94 16.10 39.85
C ILE A 1167 9.60 16.84 40.07
N GLY A 1168 9.24 17.77 39.17
CA GLY A 1168 7.96 18.48 39.22
C GLY A 1168 6.75 17.56 39.10
N LYS A 1169 6.84 16.48 38.30
CA LYS A 1169 5.73 15.56 38.00
C LYS A 1169 5.65 14.32 38.90
N PHE A 1170 6.79 13.76 39.28
CA PHE A 1170 6.90 12.47 39.97
C PHE A 1170 7.59 12.56 41.35
N HIS A 1171 8.04 13.76 41.76
CA HIS A 1171 8.71 14.04 43.04
C HIS A 1171 9.95 13.18 43.31
N THR A 1172 10.59 12.71 42.25
CA THR A 1172 11.81 11.90 42.24
C THR A 1172 12.76 12.39 41.16
N GLU A 1173 14.06 12.18 41.35
CA GLU A 1173 15.06 12.49 40.32
C GLU A 1173 14.92 11.54 39.13
N LEU A 1174 15.10 12.06 37.91
CA LEU A 1174 15.17 11.28 36.68
C LEU A 1174 16.44 10.41 36.71
N PRO A 1175 16.36 9.08 36.54
CA PRO A 1175 17.53 8.22 36.49
C PRO A 1175 18.52 8.65 35.40
N TRP A 1176 19.81 8.73 35.74
CA TRP A 1176 20.88 9.01 34.77
C TRP A 1176 21.13 7.76 33.92
N THR A 1177 20.73 7.81 32.65
CA THR A 1177 20.80 6.68 31.70
C THR A 1177 21.96 6.77 30.71
N TYR A 1178 22.72 7.86 30.73
CA TYR A 1178 23.87 8.05 29.83
C TYR A 1178 25.10 7.31 30.37
N SER A 1179 25.93 6.76 29.48
CA SER A 1179 27.14 6.04 29.88
C SER A 1179 28.27 6.99 30.27
N ASP A 1180 28.87 6.81 31.46
CA ASP A 1180 29.95 7.64 32.02
C ASP A 1180 31.33 7.45 31.35
N ASN A 1181 31.36 7.25 30.03
CA ASN A 1181 32.58 7.26 29.20
C ASN A 1181 32.93 8.67 28.70
N ALA A 1182 32.57 9.72 29.46
CA ALA A 1182 33.13 11.06 29.32
C ALA A 1182 34.37 11.17 30.21
N GLY A 1183 35.52 10.75 29.69
CA GLY A 1183 36.78 10.69 30.44
C GLY A 1183 37.20 12.06 31.00
N SER A 1184 37.57 12.08 32.28
CA SER A 1184 37.97 13.30 32.98
C SER A 1184 39.24 13.94 32.40
N SER A 1185 39.11 15.17 31.89
CA SER A 1185 40.23 16.12 31.74
C SER A 1185 39.78 17.51 32.18
N SER A 1186 40.54 18.10 33.10
CA SER A 1186 40.33 19.42 33.73
C SER A 1186 40.28 20.59 32.75
#